data_AF-A0A5N6SG31-F1
#
_entry.id   AF-A0A5N6SG31-F1
#
_cell.length_a   1.000
_cell.length_b   1.000
_cell.length_c   1.000
_cell.angle_alpha   90.00
_cell.angle_beta   90.00
_cell.angle_gamma   90.00
#
_symmetry.space_group_name_H-M   'P 1'
#
loop_
_entity.id
_entity.type
_entity.pdbx_description
1 polymer ?
#
loop_
_entity_poly.entity_id
_entity_poly.type
_entity_poly.pdbx_seq_one_letter_code
_entity_poly.pdbx_strand_id
1 'polypeptide(L)'
;MSVDELRNWLVPWEPNHGETDIKLFYRMQLGLSGTFTTIQLEANQLIAVADKMTGNRVMNDGCALMSRTLGRRVAEALGCENSVPSCFQGRIAGAKGVWIVDRDDSAHACQGGNNWIEISASQLKIKWKAGKHGIPLDPYWRQFEVVGHSKQPQPGRLSAQFVRILEDCGVPRQIFAQLLQSSMQQVSGDLLEAIMRNDRNGCRSLLSKLGALNVDRFTDYTWPSDANDQAATLLESGFEPLSCRYLFDLLRKCLELRLDSYVKKLHIPVVSSTSLYCIADPYDVLEPGEVYLSLSGRWEDGRFDGETFLNTDILVGRHPALRPCDIQKRRAVWKPELRHISNVIVFPATGQYSLAEILGGGDYDGDCVWVCWDPNIVGHFTNVEPPQRTYGDAELQLTHNGIVVTASYTEDFWVRMFTFHLERSMVGMCTNLHSYVSQVRGLRSSEALMMAAVASRLLSAHKSGTSLPQSGMARLKKAMLGLGHSAPSHGTTITEFLHAAATKERVAILTNLFQAYSAARVTDVDDTLLNVYQDLSHQGEVHSPLRDALHRLADRIGHIRKVIWASYRHRPGEFEAIVEEAMLAIQAIEPESFDHPLSQVWMTSPREWNRARAACVYAHHRTGKFAWFMVGRTLCQIKAESGQAISMRADTLACFKFSQNRFSRFLNQE
;
A
#
# COMPACT_ATOMS: atom_id res chain seq x y z
N MET A 1 3.87 19.80 34.38
CA MET A 1 3.28 20.34 33.15
C MET A 1 1.82 19.91 33.10
N SER A 2 0.88 20.85 33.21
CA SER A 2 -0.54 20.58 32.99
C SER A 2 -0.84 20.40 31.49
N VAL A 3 -2.02 19.88 31.15
CA VAL A 3 -2.45 19.76 29.74
C VAL A 3 -2.51 21.14 29.07
N ASP A 4 -2.94 22.18 29.78
CA ASP A 4 -3.01 23.53 29.24
C ASP A 4 -1.63 24.18 29.08
N GLU A 5 -0.68 23.87 29.96
CA GLU A 5 0.72 24.27 29.81
C GLU A 5 1.34 23.61 28.56
N LEU A 6 1.13 22.30 28.38
CA LEU A 6 1.60 21.57 27.19
C LEU A 6 0.96 22.14 25.92
N ARG A 7 -0.36 22.37 25.94
CA ARG A 7 -1.11 22.97 24.84
C ARG A 7 -0.54 24.34 24.46
N ASN A 8 -0.29 25.20 25.44
CA ASN A 8 0.25 26.54 25.21
C ASN A 8 1.71 26.51 24.74
N TRP A 9 2.49 25.52 25.17
CA TRP A 9 3.84 25.28 24.62
C TRP A 9 3.75 24.82 23.15
N LEU A 10 2.82 23.92 22.81
CA LEU A 10 2.59 23.43 21.44
C LEU A 10 2.07 24.51 20.48
N VAL A 11 1.04 25.24 20.89
CA VAL A 11 0.36 26.27 20.11
C VAL A 11 0.07 27.45 21.03
N PRO A 12 0.95 28.47 21.09
CA PRO A 12 0.77 29.59 21.99
C PRO A 12 -0.42 30.45 21.56
N TRP A 13 -1.36 30.72 22.49
CA TRP A 13 -2.61 31.42 22.17
C TRP A 13 -2.37 32.85 21.70
N GLU A 14 -1.60 33.62 22.48
CA GLU A 14 -1.42 35.06 22.27
C GLU A 14 -0.99 35.46 20.85
N PRO A 15 0.08 34.86 20.25
CA PRO A 15 0.47 35.18 18.88
C PRO A 15 -0.47 34.61 17.81
N ASN A 16 -1.36 33.69 18.18
CA ASN A 16 -2.31 33.03 17.28
C ASN A 16 -3.77 33.48 17.52
N HIS A 17 -4.00 34.52 18.32
CA HIS A 17 -5.32 35.14 18.47
C HIS A 17 -5.86 35.58 17.10
N GLY A 18 -7.18 35.48 16.90
CA GLY A 18 -7.83 35.73 15.62
C GLY A 18 -7.99 34.49 14.73
N GLU A 19 -7.30 33.39 15.02
CA GLU A 19 -7.60 32.08 14.44
C GLU A 19 -8.80 31.43 15.15
N THR A 20 -9.46 30.47 14.49
CA THR A 20 -10.54 29.71 15.12
C THR A 20 -9.99 28.63 16.05
N ASP A 21 -10.73 28.35 17.11
CA ASP A 21 -10.43 27.30 18.08
C ASP A 21 -10.24 25.93 17.44
N ILE A 22 -11.10 25.55 16.48
CA ILE A 22 -10.98 24.31 15.70
C ILE A 22 -9.65 24.26 14.95
N LYS A 23 -9.26 25.36 14.32
CA LYS A 23 -8.01 25.42 13.55
C LYS A 23 -6.80 25.30 14.47
N LEU A 24 -6.82 25.97 15.62
CA LEU A 24 -5.75 25.88 16.62
C LEU A 24 -5.65 24.49 17.25
N PHE A 25 -6.77 23.86 17.57
CA PHE A 25 -6.82 22.46 17.99
C PHE A 25 -6.18 21.55 16.94
N TYR A 26 -6.54 21.72 15.66
CA TYR A 26 -5.96 20.95 14.58
C TYR A 26 -4.43 21.16 14.46
N ARG A 27 -3.92 22.36 14.77
CA ARG A 27 -2.45 22.60 14.76
C ARG A 27 -1.70 21.82 15.83
N MET A 28 -2.34 21.39 16.91
CA MET A 28 -1.69 20.54 17.92
C MET A 28 -1.23 19.20 17.33
N GLN A 29 -1.87 18.73 16.25
CA GLN A 29 -1.44 17.52 15.54
C GLN A 29 -0.02 17.62 14.97
N LEU A 30 0.50 18.83 14.72
CA LEU A 30 1.88 18.99 14.27
C LEU A 30 2.87 18.39 15.29
N GLY A 31 2.65 18.60 16.59
CA GLY A 31 3.48 18.03 17.66
C GLY A 31 3.18 16.58 18.03
N LEU A 32 2.16 15.97 17.41
CA LEU A 32 1.76 14.57 17.61
C LEU A 32 1.99 13.71 16.34
N SER A 33 2.62 14.29 15.33
CA SER A 33 2.86 13.60 14.06
C SER A 33 3.97 12.56 14.22
N GLY A 34 3.79 11.37 13.64
CA GLY A 34 4.91 10.43 13.48
C GLY A 34 6.00 11.08 12.61
N THR A 35 7.18 11.29 13.20
CA THR A 35 8.35 11.96 12.60
C THR A 35 9.62 11.18 12.87
N PHE A 36 10.61 11.37 12.00
CA PHE A 36 12.00 11.12 12.30
C PHE A 36 12.68 12.45 12.65
N THR A 37 13.20 12.54 13.87
CA THR A 37 14.00 13.67 14.33
C THR A 37 15.35 13.69 13.60
N THR A 38 15.70 14.80 12.94
CA THR A 38 16.94 14.87 12.13
C THR A 38 17.92 15.94 12.64
N ILE A 39 17.94 17.13 12.04
CA ILE A 39 18.93 18.17 12.31
C ILE A 39 18.30 19.33 13.08
N GLN A 40 18.94 19.74 14.18
CA GLN A 40 18.61 20.99 14.88
C GLN A 40 19.26 22.18 14.16
N LEU A 41 18.49 23.24 13.92
CA LEU A 41 18.95 24.45 13.25
C LEU A 41 19.06 25.65 14.20
N GLU A 42 19.96 26.56 13.86
CA GLU A 42 20.06 27.86 14.51
C GLU A 42 19.02 28.84 13.97
N ALA A 43 18.60 29.81 14.80
CA ALA A 43 17.56 30.76 14.39
C ALA A 43 17.92 31.54 13.11
N ASN A 44 19.21 31.83 12.88
CA ASN A 44 19.68 32.49 11.65
C ASN A 44 19.71 31.58 10.41
N GLN A 45 19.46 30.27 10.57
CA GLN A 45 19.38 29.29 9.47
C GLN A 45 17.94 29.07 8.98
N LEU A 46 16.94 29.62 9.68
CA LEU A 46 15.54 29.61 9.28
C LEU A 46 15.24 30.93 8.55
N ILE A 47 14.95 30.85 7.26
CA ILE A 47 14.78 32.02 6.38
C ILE A 47 13.29 32.21 6.06
N ALA A 48 12.67 33.25 6.59
CA ALA A 48 11.30 33.58 6.24
C ALA A 48 11.23 34.13 4.80
N VAL A 49 10.36 33.55 3.97
CA VAL A 49 10.14 33.96 2.58
C VAL A 49 8.67 34.23 2.28
N ALA A 50 8.40 35.08 1.29
CA ALA A 50 7.05 35.31 0.80
C ALA A 50 6.60 34.14 -0.11
N ASP A 51 5.30 33.87 -0.14
CA ASP A 51 4.73 32.96 -1.14
C ASP A 51 4.80 33.58 -2.55
N LYS A 52 4.93 32.72 -3.56
CA LYS A 52 4.78 33.09 -4.96
C LYS A 52 3.29 33.35 -5.25
N MET A 53 2.97 34.50 -5.81
CA MET A 53 1.59 34.94 -6.02
C MET A 53 1.28 35.17 -7.50
N THR A 54 0.14 34.66 -7.97
CA THR A 54 -0.48 35.15 -9.22
C THR A 54 -1.83 35.77 -8.88
N GLY A 55 -1.93 37.10 -9.00
CA GLY A 55 -3.06 37.85 -8.45
C GLY A 55 -3.19 37.63 -6.94
N ASN A 56 -4.31 37.07 -6.50
CA ASN A 56 -4.59 36.77 -5.08
C ASN A 56 -4.38 35.28 -4.72
N ARG A 57 -3.75 34.49 -5.59
CA ARG A 57 -3.57 33.05 -5.41
C ARG A 57 -2.12 32.69 -5.13
N VAL A 58 -1.92 31.84 -4.13
CA VAL A 58 -0.62 31.25 -3.79
C VAL A 58 -0.30 30.13 -4.77
N MET A 59 0.89 30.18 -5.36
CA MET A 59 1.33 29.25 -6.41
C MET A 59 2.29 28.17 -5.90
N ASN A 60 2.81 28.31 -4.68
CA ASN A 60 3.72 27.37 -4.01
C ASN A 60 3.20 26.94 -2.61
N ASP A 61 1.88 26.83 -2.42
CA ASP A 61 1.26 26.58 -1.12
C ASP A 61 1.85 25.34 -0.44
N GLY A 62 2.58 25.53 0.67
CA GLY A 62 3.20 24.44 1.43
C GLY A 62 4.59 24.01 0.96
N CYS A 63 5.23 24.71 0.01
CA CYS A 63 6.51 24.30 -0.57
C CYS A 63 7.56 25.43 -0.63
N ALA A 64 8.79 25.11 -0.23
CA ALA A 64 9.92 26.04 -0.19
C ALA A 64 11.27 25.31 -0.38
N LEU A 65 12.39 26.04 -0.49
CA LEU A 65 13.71 25.45 -0.64
C LEU A 65 14.38 25.12 0.69
N MET A 66 15.31 24.16 0.65
CA MET A 66 16.35 23.97 1.65
C MET A 66 17.70 23.82 0.98
N SER A 67 18.76 24.21 1.70
CA SER A 67 20.13 23.99 1.24
C SER A 67 20.43 22.53 0.94
N ARG A 68 21.28 22.32 -0.06
CA ARG A 68 21.85 21.03 -0.44
C ARG A 68 22.64 20.41 0.70
N THR A 69 23.38 21.23 1.44
CA THR A 69 24.17 20.79 2.57
C THR A 69 23.28 20.26 3.69
N LEU A 70 22.16 20.94 4.00
CA LEU A 70 21.18 20.43 4.97
C LEU A 70 20.51 19.15 4.45
N GLY A 71 20.11 19.11 3.17
CA GLY A 71 19.50 17.92 2.56
C GLY A 71 20.36 16.66 2.68
N ARG A 72 21.68 16.78 2.49
CA ARG A 72 22.64 15.68 2.70
C ARG A 72 22.68 15.20 4.15
N ARG A 73 22.77 16.14 5.10
CA ARG A 73 22.81 15.82 6.54
C ARG A 73 21.52 15.14 6.99
N VAL A 74 20.38 15.57 6.46
CA VAL A 74 19.08 14.93 6.70
C VAL A 74 19.06 13.51 6.09
N ALA A 75 19.58 13.32 4.87
CA ALA A 75 19.68 12.00 4.26
C ALA A 75 20.57 11.04 5.06
N GLU A 76 21.71 11.51 5.56
CA GLU A 76 22.61 10.75 6.46
C GLU A 76 21.89 10.35 7.75
N ALA A 77 21.16 11.28 8.38
CA ALA A 77 20.38 10.99 9.59
C ALA A 77 19.27 9.93 9.36
N LEU A 78 18.79 9.78 8.13
CA LEU A 78 17.77 8.81 7.73
C LEU A 78 18.37 7.50 7.16
N GLY A 79 19.69 7.40 7.00
CA GLY A 79 20.37 6.24 6.40
C GLY A 79 20.14 6.11 4.89
N CYS A 80 19.95 7.21 4.16
CA CYS A 80 19.78 7.24 2.71
C CYS A 80 20.83 8.11 1.97
N GLU A 81 22.03 8.25 2.54
CA GLU A 81 23.13 9.08 2.05
C GLU A 81 23.61 8.72 0.62
N ASN A 82 23.42 7.48 0.20
CA ASN A 82 23.81 7.02 -1.15
C ASN A 82 22.98 7.66 -2.27
N SER A 83 21.81 8.22 -1.95
CA SER A 83 20.93 8.89 -2.91
C SER A 83 20.11 9.96 -2.19
N VAL A 84 20.66 11.17 -2.10
CA VAL A 84 20.00 12.31 -1.44
C VAL A 84 18.64 12.56 -2.10
N PRO A 85 17.53 12.48 -1.35
CA PRO A 85 16.19 12.78 -1.86
C PRO A 85 16.10 14.21 -2.43
N SER A 86 15.31 14.40 -3.49
CA SER A 86 15.06 15.73 -4.06
C SER A 86 14.14 16.58 -3.20
N CYS A 87 13.31 15.97 -2.35
CA CYS A 87 12.53 16.71 -1.37
C CYS A 87 12.25 15.91 -0.09
N PHE A 88 11.97 16.64 0.98
CA PHE A 88 11.55 16.11 2.28
C PHE A 88 10.24 16.75 2.69
N GLN A 89 9.24 15.93 3.00
CA GLN A 89 8.07 16.40 3.74
C GLN A 89 8.46 16.46 5.21
N GLY A 90 8.18 17.58 5.88
CA GLY A 90 8.60 17.75 7.26
C GLY A 90 7.81 18.74 8.10
N ARG A 91 8.36 19.01 9.28
CA ARG A 91 7.89 20.01 10.23
C ARG A 91 9.10 20.71 10.84
N ILE A 92 8.97 22.01 11.06
CA ILE A 92 9.96 22.82 11.80
C ILE A 92 9.35 24.16 12.18
N ALA A 93 9.61 24.64 13.40
CA ALA A 93 9.25 25.97 13.89
C ALA A 93 7.77 26.35 13.74
N GLY A 94 6.87 25.36 13.81
CA GLY A 94 5.44 25.55 13.56
C GLY A 94 5.04 25.60 12.08
N ALA A 95 5.99 25.41 11.16
CA ALA A 95 5.78 25.23 9.74
C ALA A 95 5.57 23.75 9.39
N LYS A 96 4.74 23.50 8.38
CA LYS A 96 4.47 22.18 7.78
C LYS A 96 4.51 22.31 6.28
N GLY A 97 5.20 21.40 5.60
CA GLY A 97 5.17 21.33 4.15
C GLY A 97 6.23 20.40 3.56
N VAL A 98 6.59 20.67 2.31
CA VAL A 98 7.68 20.03 1.59
C VAL A 98 8.82 21.02 1.39
N TRP A 99 10.04 20.56 1.61
CA TRP A 99 11.27 21.29 1.31
C TRP A 99 12.01 20.61 0.18
N ILE A 100 12.30 21.38 -0.87
CA ILE A 100 13.04 20.96 -2.06
C ILE A 100 14.52 21.19 -1.82
N VAL A 101 15.35 20.19 -2.12
CA VAL A 101 16.81 20.31 -2.02
C VAL A 101 17.33 21.16 -3.19
N ASP A 102 17.92 22.31 -2.88
CA ASP A 102 18.43 23.26 -3.87
C ASP A 102 19.63 22.70 -4.67
N ARG A 103 19.82 23.21 -5.90
CA ARG A 103 20.83 22.75 -6.86
C ARG A 103 22.25 22.83 -6.31
N ASP A 104 22.62 24.00 -5.77
CA ASP A 104 23.98 24.34 -5.32
C ASP A 104 23.99 25.48 -4.27
N ASP A 105 23.04 25.47 -3.32
CA ASP A 105 22.88 26.55 -2.30
C ASP A 105 22.78 27.96 -2.93
N SER A 106 22.13 28.03 -4.09
CA SER A 106 22.05 29.18 -4.98
C SER A 106 21.18 30.32 -4.44
N ALA A 107 20.24 30.01 -3.55
CA ALA A 107 19.30 31.00 -3.02
C ALA A 107 19.90 31.88 -1.92
N HIS A 108 20.70 31.32 -1.01
CA HIS A 108 21.21 32.03 0.17
C HIS A 108 22.68 31.75 0.43
N ALA A 109 23.53 32.77 0.29
CA ALA A 109 24.89 32.75 0.81
C ALA A 109 24.88 33.20 2.29
N CYS A 110 24.89 32.27 3.23
CA CYS A 110 24.75 32.59 4.65
C CYS A 110 26.11 32.72 5.36
N GLN A 111 26.23 33.71 6.24
CA GLN A 111 27.41 33.93 7.10
C GLN A 111 27.59 32.83 8.18
N GLY A 112 26.61 31.95 8.37
CA GLY A 112 26.57 30.88 9.39
C GLY A 112 26.82 29.46 8.86
N GLY A 113 27.40 29.35 7.65
CA GLY A 113 27.60 28.08 6.93
C GLY A 113 26.46 27.74 5.97
N ASN A 114 26.67 26.74 5.12
CA ASN A 114 25.76 26.38 4.01
C ASN A 114 24.46 25.66 4.45
N ASN A 115 24.06 25.70 5.73
CA ASN A 115 22.85 25.04 6.21
C ASN A 115 21.75 26.08 6.42
N TRP A 116 20.78 26.09 5.53
CA TRP A 116 19.59 26.94 5.63
C TRP A 116 18.34 26.20 5.17
N ILE A 117 17.19 26.67 5.65
CA ILE A 117 15.85 26.21 5.27
C ILE A 117 14.92 27.41 5.17
N GLU A 118 14.14 27.49 4.09
CA GLU A 118 13.13 28.53 3.93
C GLU A 118 11.83 28.17 4.66
N ILE A 119 11.08 29.16 5.10
CA ILE A 119 9.72 28.99 5.63
C ILE A 119 8.83 30.01 4.94
N SER A 120 7.94 29.53 4.07
CA SER A 120 6.96 30.39 3.41
C SER A 120 5.77 30.72 4.33
N ALA A 121 5.04 31.79 4.01
CA ALA A 121 3.86 32.19 4.79
C ALA A 121 2.77 31.10 4.77
N SER A 122 2.58 30.43 3.63
CA SER A 122 1.68 29.29 3.51
C SER A 122 2.14 28.10 4.36
N GLN A 123 3.44 27.84 4.52
CA GLN A 123 3.94 26.75 5.37
C GLN A 123 3.79 27.02 6.86
N LEU A 124 3.94 28.27 7.32
CA LEU A 124 3.90 28.64 8.74
C LEU A 124 2.47 28.52 9.32
N LYS A 125 2.24 27.51 10.16
CA LYS A 125 0.92 27.20 10.72
C LYS A 125 0.72 27.70 12.15
N ILE A 126 1.81 27.93 12.88
CA ILE A 126 1.84 28.41 14.28
C ILE A 126 2.72 29.65 14.33
N LYS A 127 2.18 30.74 14.85
CA LYS A 127 2.89 32.00 15.07
C LYS A 127 3.51 32.02 16.46
N TRP A 128 4.64 32.70 16.61
CA TRP A 128 5.38 32.80 17.87
C TRP A 128 5.51 34.25 18.33
N LYS A 129 5.50 34.47 19.65
CA LYS A 129 5.78 35.78 20.26
C LYS A 129 7.29 36.03 20.19
N ALA A 130 7.71 36.62 19.07
CA ALA A 130 9.07 36.98 18.63
C ALA A 130 10.26 36.66 19.57
N GLY A 131 11.11 35.71 19.16
CA GLY A 131 12.54 36.03 18.97
C GLY A 131 12.72 36.83 17.66
N LYS A 132 13.92 37.38 17.38
CA LYS A 132 14.19 38.08 16.09
C LYS A 132 13.53 37.31 14.93
N HIS A 133 12.67 37.99 14.16
CA HIS A 133 12.00 37.46 12.96
C HIS A 133 10.89 36.39 13.14
N GLY A 134 10.29 36.24 14.32
CA GLY A 134 9.10 35.37 14.49
C GLY A 134 9.42 33.87 14.60
N ILE A 135 10.67 33.55 14.96
CA ILE A 135 11.20 32.19 15.14
C ILE A 135 11.09 31.81 16.63
N PRO A 136 10.74 30.55 16.97
CA PRO A 136 10.70 30.09 18.35
C PRO A 136 12.09 30.05 18.98
N LEU A 137 12.20 30.50 20.23
CA LEU A 137 13.45 30.53 20.98
C LEU A 137 13.91 29.14 21.42
N ASP A 138 12.94 28.31 21.83
CA ASP A 138 13.19 26.95 22.30
C ASP A 138 13.75 26.08 21.15
N PRO A 139 14.95 25.49 21.31
CA PRO A 139 15.60 24.70 20.27
C PRO A 139 14.82 23.48 19.80
N TYR A 140 13.93 22.91 20.63
CA TYR A 140 13.10 21.77 20.22
C TYR A 140 12.22 22.11 19.02
N TRP A 141 11.74 23.35 18.93
CA TRP A 141 10.97 23.81 17.78
C TRP A 141 11.83 24.06 16.54
N ARG A 142 13.15 24.16 16.68
CA ARG A 142 14.09 24.34 15.55
C ARG A 142 14.69 23.02 15.09
N GLN A 143 14.16 21.91 15.58
CA GLN A 143 14.46 20.59 15.09
C GLN A 143 13.71 20.34 13.78
N PHE A 144 14.42 20.00 12.70
CA PHE A 144 13.78 19.53 11.48
C PHE A 144 13.34 18.07 11.65
N GLU A 145 12.04 17.85 11.48
CA GLU A 145 11.40 16.57 11.68
C GLU A 145 10.80 16.07 10.35
N VAL A 146 11.28 14.91 9.88
CA VAL A 146 10.91 14.38 8.57
C VAL A 146 9.73 13.42 8.70
N VAL A 147 8.71 13.61 7.86
CA VAL A 147 7.56 12.69 7.69
C VAL A 147 7.89 11.61 6.67
N GLY A 148 8.50 12.05 5.58
CA GLY A 148 8.67 11.32 4.35
C GLY A 148 9.56 12.10 3.39
N HIS A 149 10.00 11.45 2.34
CA HIS A 149 10.92 12.02 1.35
C HIS A 149 10.64 11.40 -0.01
N SER A 150 11.09 12.04 -1.08
CA SER A 150 11.01 11.48 -2.44
C SER A 150 11.76 10.15 -2.52
N LYS A 151 11.12 9.11 -3.05
CA LYS A 151 11.67 7.74 -3.15
C LYS A 151 11.67 7.28 -4.60
N GLN A 152 12.42 6.22 -4.88
CA GLN A 152 12.36 5.57 -6.18
C GLN A 152 10.91 5.14 -6.50
N PRO A 153 10.33 5.61 -7.61
CA PRO A 153 8.95 5.34 -7.94
C PRO A 153 8.73 3.89 -8.35
N GLN A 154 7.48 3.45 -8.21
CA GLN A 154 7.03 2.12 -8.62
C GLN A 154 5.88 2.24 -9.61
N PRO A 155 5.68 1.26 -10.50
CA PRO A 155 4.53 1.23 -11.39
C PRO A 155 3.20 1.44 -10.67
N GLY A 156 2.42 2.37 -11.20
CA GLY A 156 1.15 2.82 -10.65
C GLY A 156 -0.02 1.91 -10.99
N ARG A 157 -1.17 2.22 -10.39
CA ARG A 157 -2.44 1.53 -10.64
C ARG A 157 -3.54 2.56 -10.79
N LEU A 158 -4.45 2.31 -11.72
CA LEU A 158 -5.67 3.08 -11.87
C LEU A 158 -6.72 2.60 -10.86
N SER A 159 -7.32 3.56 -10.14
CA SER A 159 -8.51 3.31 -9.33
C SER A 159 -9.78 3.47 -10.18
N ALA A 160 -10.89 2.90 -9.70
CA ALA A 160 -12.19 3.06 -10.36
C ALA A 160 -12.62 4.53 -10.52
N GLN A 161 -12.19 5.44 -9.63
CA GLN A 161 -12.47 6.88 -9.74
C GLN A 161 -11.76 7.49 -10.95
N PHE A 162 -10.47 7.19 -11.15
CA PHE A 162 -9.74 7.68 -12.32
C PHE A 162 -10.24 7.06 -13.61
N VAL A 163 -10.48 5.75 -13.66
CA VAL A 163 -11.01 5.07 -14.84
C VAL A 163 -12.27 5.76 -15.36
N ARG A 164 -13.15 6.14 -14.44
CA ARG A 164 -14.38 6.85 -14.76
C ARG A 164 -14.15 8.25 -15.34
N ILE A 165 -13.25 9.02 -14.75
CA ILE A 165 -12.89 10.35 -15.28
C ILE A 165 -12.24 10.21 -16.66
N LEU A 166 -11.33 9.25 -16.83
CA LEU A 166 -10.66 8.98 -18.08
C LEU A 166 -11.66 8.59 -19.19
N GLU A 167 -12.65 7.75 -18.88
CA GLU A 167 -13.72 7.41 -19.83
C GLU A 167 -14.55 8.65 -20.21
N ASP A 168 -14.98 9.45 -19.23
CA ASP A 168 -15.72 10.71 -19.46
C ASP A 168 -14.92 11.74 -20.28
N CYS A 169 -13.58 11.67 -20.20
CA CYS A 169 -12.66 12.51 -20.95
C CYS A 169 -12.20 11.90 -22.29
N GLY A 170 -12.82 10.79 -22.72
CA GLY A 170 -12.67 10.25 -24.08
C GLY A 170 -11.85 8.97 -24.21
N VAL A 171 -11.27 8.43 -23.12
CA VAL A 171 -10.47 7.19 -23.19
C VAL A 171 -11.39 5.97 -23.40
N PRO A 172 -11.22 5.19 -24.49
CA PRO A 172 -12.06 4.03 -24.75
C PRO A 172 -12.01 2.97 -23.64
N ARG A 173 -13.18 2.49 -23.20
CA ARG A 173 -13.30 1.47 -22.14
C ARG A 173 -12.56 0.16 -22.43
N GLN A 174 -12.38 -0.17 -23.70
CA GLN A 174 -11.66 -1.37 -24.16
C GLN A 174 -10.18 -1.35 -23.74
N ILE A 175 -9.56 -0.17 -23.66
CA ILE A 175 -8.16 -0.02 -23.25
C ILE A 175 -7.99 -0.50 -21.80
N PHE A 176 -8.91 -0.10 -20.90
CA PHE A 176 -8.90 -0.54 -19.51
C PHE A 176 -9.12 -2.04 -19.37
N ALA A 177 -10.03 -2.62 -20.15
CA ALA A 177 -10.26 -4.06 -20.16
C ALA A 177 -9.02 -4.82 -20.65
N GLN A 178 -8.38 -4.36 -21.73
CA GLN A 178 -7.15 -4.97 -22.25
C GLN A 178 -6.00 -4.91 -21.26
N LEU A 179 -5.78 -3.76 -20.59
CA LEU A 179 -4.75 -3.63 -19.55
C LEU A 179 -5.01 -4.59 -18.38
N LEU A 180 -6.26 -4.67 -17.94
CA LEU A 180 -6.66 -5.58 -16.86
C LEU A 180 -6.44 -7.05 -17.24
N GLN A 181 -6.93 -7.46 -18.41
CA GLN A 181 -6.81 -8.82 -18.92
C GLN A 181 -5.36 -9.22 -19.16
N SER A 182 -4.56 -8.35 -19.80
CA SER A 182 -3.15 -8.61 -20.06
C SER A 182 -2.36 -8.79 -18.77
N SER A 183 -2.65 -7.98 -17.74
CA SER A 183 -2.00 -8.14 -16.42
C SER A 183 -2.40 -9.45 -15.74
N MET A 184 -3.67 -9.84 -15.82
CA MET A 184 -4.14 -11.12 -15.28
C MET A 184 -3.48 -12.30 -16.01
N GLN A 185 -3.42 -12.24 -17.33
CA GLN A 185 -2.79 -13.25 -18.19
C GLN A 185 -1.30 -13.37 -17.87
N GLN A 186 -0.55 -12.27 -17.82
CA GLN A 186 0.89 -12.29 -17.50
C GLN A 186 1.18 -12.95 -16.15
N VAL A 187 0.47 -12.54 -15.08
CA VAL A 187 0.65 -13.12 -13.75
C VAL A 187 0.32 -14.61 -13.72
N SER A 188 -0.71 -15.02 -14.47
CA SER A 188 -1.14 -16.43 -14.51
C SER A 188 -0.29 -17.30 -15.44
N GLY A 189 0.21 -16.75 -16.54
CA GLY A 189 0.96 -17.44 -17.58
C GLY A 189 2.32 -17.88 -17.07
N ASP A 190 3.08 -16.94 -16.48
CA ASP A 190 4.37 -17.23 -15.85
C ASP A 190 4.24 -18.37 -14.82
N LEU A 191 3.18 -18.33 -14.00
CA LEU A 191 2.94 -19.33 -12.97
C LEU A 191 2.53 -20.68 -13.56
N LEU A 192 1.63 -20.68 -14.54
CA LEU A 192 1.19 -21.91 -15.21
C LEU A 192 2.38 -22.61 -15.86
N GLU A 193 3.22 -21.85 -16.56
CA GLU A 193 4.44 -22.37 -17.20
C GLU A 193 5.39 -22.98 -16.17
N ALA A 194 5.67 -22.29 -15.06
CA ALA A 194 6.51 -22.81 -14.00
C ALA A 194 5.93 -24.10 -13.37
N ILE A 195 4.62 -24.16 -13.14
CA ILE A 195 3.94 -25.36 -12.63
C ILE A 195 4.06 -26.52 -13.63
N MET A 196 3.79 -26.27 -14.92
CA MET A 196 3.80 -27.32 -15.95
C MET A 196 5.22 -27.85 -16.25
N ARG A 197 6.25 -27.02 -16.06
CA ARG A 197 7.66 -27.45 -16.11
C ARG A 197 8.11 -28.17 -14.84
N ASN A 198 7.23 -28.31 -13.85
CA ASN A 198 7.55 -28.79 -12.50
C ASN A 198 8.67 -27.97 -11.83
N ASP A 199 8.82 -26.70 -12.21
CA ASP A 199 9.91 -25.81 -11.78
C ASP A 199 9.61 -25.19 -10.41
N ARG A 200 10.23 -25.78 -9.40
CA ARG A 200 10.19 -25.33 -8.00
C ARG A 200 10.71 -23.90 -7.81
N ASN A 201 11.82 -23.54 -8.46
CA ASN A 201 12.46 -22.24 -8.26
C ASN A 201 11.68 -21.13 -8.97
N GLY A 202 11.18 -21.41 -10.18
CA GLY A 202 10.27 -20.53 -10.91
C GLY A 202 9.00 -20.25 -10.11
N CYS A 203 8.33 -21.30 -9.59
CA CYS A 203 7.16 -21.14 -8.73
C CYS A 203 7.49 -20.28 -7.50
N ARG A 204 8.63 -20.53 -6.84
CA ARG A 204 9.04 -19.80 -5.64
C ARG A 204 9.32 -18.33 -5.89
N SER A 205 9.90 -18.01 -7.05
CA SER A 205 10.16 -16.64 -7.51
C SER A 205 8.86 -15.88 -7.78
N LEU A 206 7.86 -16.57 -8.33
CA LEU A 206 6.56 -15.97 -8.70
C LEU A 206 5.61 -15.81 -7.52
N LEU A 207 5.76 -16.57 -6.44
CA LEU A 207 4.95 -16.43 -5.22
C LEU A 207 4.94 -14.99 -4.67
N SER A 208 6.07 -14.29 -4.72
CA SER A 208 6.14 -12.89 -4.27
C SER A 208 5.30 -11.93 -5.13
N LYS A 209 5.00 -12.30 -6.39
CA LYS A 209 4.09 -11.53 -7.26
C LYS A 209 2.62 -11.80 -6.91
N LEU A 210 2.31 -12.96 -6.33
CA LEU A 210 0.94 -13.35 -5.95
C LEU A 210 0.53 -12.76 -4.59
N GLY A 211 1.44 -12.69 -3.63
CA GLY A 211 1.23 -12.14 -2.31
C GLY A 211 2.53 -11.83 -1.56
N ALA A 212 2.42 -11.03 -0.50
CA ALA A 212 3.55 -10.82 0.42
C ALA A 212 3.83 -12.09 1.22
N LEU A 213 5.08 -12.27 1.63
CA LEU A 213 5.50 -13.32 2.57
C LEU A 213 5.70 -12.67 3.93
N ASN A 214 5.25 -13.32 5.00
CA ASN A 214 5.45 -12.81 6.34
C ASN A 214 6.88 -13.06 6.81
N VAL A 215 7.47 -12.09 7.50
CA VAL A 215 8.82 -12.23 8.08
C VAL A 215 8.81 -13.30 9.19
N ASP A 216 7.70 -13.38 9.92
CA ASP A 216 7.50 -14.27 11.07
C ASP A 216 7.25 -15.74 10.68
N ARG A 217 7.21 -16.07 9.37
CA ARG A 217 7.03 -17.45 8.89
C ARG A 217 8.13 -18.42 9.38
N PHE A 218 9.24 -17.88 9.90
CA PHE A 218 10.35 -18.65 10.42
C PHE A 218 10.50 -18.54 11.95
N THR A 219 9.83 -17.61 12.63
CA THR A 219 10.05 -17.37 14.06
C THR A 219 9.33 -18.39 14.94
N ASP A 220 8.23 -18.97 14.47
CA ASP A 220 7.52 -20.05 15.15
C ASP A 220 7.75 -21.42 14.50
N TYR A 221 8.01 -22.44 15.33
CA TYR A 221 8.10 -23.85 14.93
C TYR A 221 6.76 -24.45 14.43
N THR A 222 5.73 -23.63 14.32
CA THR A 222 4.39 -24.01 13.87
C THR A 222 4.30 -24.05 12.33
N TRP A 223 3.28 -24.75 11.82
CA TRP A 223 2.96 -24.74 10.39
C TRP A 223 2.40 -23.36 10.00
N PRO A 224 2.86 -22.72 8.90
CA PRO A 224 2.38 -21.38 8.54
C PRO A 224 0.86 -21.34 8.33
N SER A 225 0.19 -20.27 8.73
CA SER A 225 -1.26 -20.12 8.56
C SER A 225 -1.65 -19.66 7.14
N ASP A 226 -0.83 -18.79 6.54
CA ASP A 226 -1.07 -18.25 5.20
C ASP A 226 -0.66 -19.22 4.07
N ALA A 227 -1.49 -19.31 3.02
CA ALA A 227 -1.28 -20.23 1.91
C ALA A 227 0.02 -19.94 1.11
N ASN A 228 0.41 -18.67 1.01
CA ASN A 228 1.63 -18.25 0.32
C ASN A 228 2.89 -18.70 1.10
N ASP A 229 2.85 -18.55 2.43
CA ASP A 229 3.95 -18.99 3.30
C ASP A 229 4.05 -20.53 3.35
N GLN A 230 2.92 -21.25 3.35
CA GLN A 230 2.90 -22.71 3.22
C GLN A 230 3.49 -23.17 1.88
N ALA A 231 3.07 -22.58 0.77
CA ALA A 231 3.60 -22.90 -0.56
C ALA A 231 5.11 -22.62 -0.64
N ALA A 232 5.56 -21.48 -0.12
CA ALA A 232 6.98 -21.13 -0.06
C ALA A 232 7.80 -22.14 0.75
N THR A 233 7.28 -22.56 1.90
CA THR A 233 7.93 -23.56 2.77
C THR A 233 8.07 -24.91 2.06
N LEU A 234 7.02 -25.37 1.37
CA LEU A 234 7.04 -26.63 0.61
C LEU A 234 8.07 -26.58 -0.53
N LEU A 235 8.04 -25.52 -1.35
CA LEU A 235 8.99 -25.34 -2.45
C LEU A 235 10.44 -25.29 -1.93
N GLU A 236 10.71 -24.55 -0.86
CA GLU A 236 12.05 -24.48 -0.27
C GLU A 236 12.51 -25.83 0.29
N SER A 237 11.58 -26.66 0.76
CA SER A 237 11.87 -27.99 1.31
C SER A 237 12.04 -29.08 0.25
N GLY A 238 11.85 -28.77 -1.04
CA GLY A 238 12.03 -29.73 -2.14
C GLY A 238 10.76 -30.36 -2.69
N PHE A 239 9.58 -29.86 -2.34
CA PHE A 239 8.35 -30.29 -2.99
C PHE A 239 8.20 -29.63 -4.37
N GLU A 240 7.64 -30.39 -5.30
CA GLU A 240 7.42 -29.99 -6.68
C GLU A 240 5.91 -29.98 -6.98
N PRO A 241 5.43 -29.05 -7.83
CA PRO A 241 4.00 -28.80 -8.00
C PRO A 241 3.23 -29.97 -8.65
N LEU A 242 3.84 -30.78 -9.52
CA LEU A 242 3.17 -31.91 -10.16
C LEU A 242 3.28 -33.22 -9.36
N SER A 243 4.17 -33.26 -8.36
CA SER A 243 4.38 -34.42 -7.47
C SER A 243 3.74 -34.23 -6.09
N CYS A 244 3.22 -33.04 -5.79
CA CYS A 244 2.58 -32.72 -4.52
C CYS A 244 1.25 -31.98 -4.76
N ARG A 245 0.14 -32.74 -4.70
CA ARG A 245 -1.21 -32.18 -4.86
C ARG A 245 -1.51 -31.02 -3.92
N TYR A 246 -1.04 -31.11 -2.68
CA TYR A 246 -1.26 -30.06 -1.69
C TYR A 246 -0.56 -28.75 -2.07
N LEU A 247 0.68 -28.83 -2.56
CA LEU A 247 1.40 -27.67 -3.09
C LEU A 247 0.66 -27.08 -4.30
N PHE A 248 0.20 -27.90 -5.24
CA PHE A 248 -0.61 -27.42 -6.36
C PHE A 248 -1.87 -26.67 -5.90
N ASP A 249 -2.63 -27.25 -4.95
CA ASP A 249 -3.84 -26.63 -4.43
C ASP A 249 -3.54 -25.30 -3.72
N LEU A 250 -2.39 -25.16 -3.06
CA LEU A 250 -1.93 -23.90 -2.47
C LEU A 250 -1.54 -22.87 -3.53
N LEU A 251 -0.78 -23.25 -4.56
CA LEU A 251 -0.42 -22.36 -5.67
C LEU A 251 -1.68 -21.86 -6.41
N ARG A 252 -2.62 -22.76 -6.69
CA ARG A 252 -3.95 -22.45 -7.24
C ARG A 252 -4.69 -21.47 -6.33
N LYS A 253 -4.69 -21.70 -5.02
CA LYS A 253 -5.34 -20.81 -4.06
C LYS A 253 -4.71 -19.41 -4.03
N CYS A 254 -3.39 -19.33 -4.09
CA CYS A 254 -2.66 -18.05 -4.16
C CYS A 254 -3.03 -17.29 -5.44
N LEU A 255 -3.09 -17.99 -6.59
CA LEU A 255 -3.54 -17.39 -7.84
C LEU A 255 -5.00 -16.93 -7.76
N GLU A 256 -5.91 -17.75 -7.24
CA GLU A 256 -7.32 -17.37 -7.05
C GLU A 256 -7.47 -16.10 -6.21
N LEU A 257 -6.78 -16.02 -5.08
CA LEU A 257 -6.80 -14.82 -4.22
C LEU A 257 -6.28 -13.58 -4.96
N ARG A 258 -5.24 -13.76 -5.78
CA ARG A 258 -4.69 -12.68 -6.61
C ARG A 258 -5.68 -12.24 -7.69
N LEU A 259 -6.31 -13.17 -8.42
CA LEU A 259 -7.32 -12.87 -9.44
C LEU A 259 -8.58 -12.25 -8.83
N ASP A 260 -9.02 -12.74 -7.67
CA ASP A 260 -10.14 -12.16 -6.91
C ASP A 260 -9.87 -10.71 -6.53
N SER A 261 -8.61 -10.35 -6.22
CA SER A 261 -8.20 -8.97 -5.96
C SER A 261 -8.39 -8.08 -7.20
N TYR A 262 -8.05 -8.56 -8.40
CA TYR A 262 -8.32 -7.84 -9.65
C TYR A 262 -9.83 -7.63 -9.86
N VAL A 263 -10.63 -8.67 -9.67
CA VAL A 263 -12.09 -8.60 -9.84
C VAL A 263 -12.72 -7.67 -8.80
N LYS A 264 -12.35 -7.77 -7.52
CA LYS A 264 -12.99 -7.02 -6.43
C LYS A 264 -12.55 -5.55 -6.37
N LYS A 265 -11.24 -5.29 -6.55
CA LYS A 265 -10.68 -3.94 -6.37
C LYS A 265 -10.63 -3.13 -7.68
N LEU A 266 -10.67 -3.79 -8.84
CA LEU A 266 -10.50 -3.16 -10.17
C LEU A 266 -9.29 -2.22 -10.24
N HIS A 267 -8.22 -2.53 -9.50
CA HIS A 267 -6.97 -1.78 -9.59
C HIS A 267 -6.21 -2.22 -10.84
N ILE A 268 -6.40 -1.48 -11.94
CA ILE A 268 -5.79 -1.79 -13.24
C ILE A 268 -4.31 -1.36 -13.20
N PRO A 269 -3.35 -2.29 -13.29
CA PRO A 269 -1.94 -1.93 -13.34
C PRO A 269 -1.64 -1.20 -14.64
N VAL A 270 -0.88 -0.11 -14.56
CA VAL A 270 -0.42 0.64 -15.72
C VAL A 270 1.07 0.88 -15.53
N VAL A 271 1.90 0.10 -16.23
CA VAL A 271 3.36 0.14 -16.11
C VAL A 271 3.88 1.55 -16.40
N SER A 272 3.32 2.20 -17.42
CA SER A 272 3.61 3.58 -17.83
C SER A 272 2.92 4.63 -16.94
N SER A 273 2.90 4.40 -15.62
CA SER A 273 2.36 5.33 -14.64
C SER A 273 3.03 5.17 -13.28
N THR A 274 2.95 6.17 -12.42
CA THR A 274 3.45 6.11 -11.04
C THR A 274 2.79 7.18 -10.15
N SER A 275 3.14 7.22 -8.86
CA SER A 275 2.71 8.26 -7.92
C SER A 275 3.93 8.97 -7.33
N LEU A 276 3.93 10.30 -7.38
CA LEU A 276 5.07 11.15 -7.01
C LEU A 276 4.62 12.31 -6.15
N TYR A 277 5.48 12.80 -5.27
CA TYR A 277 5.30 14.12 -4.68
C TYR A 277 5.22 15.17 -5.80
N CYS A 278 4.25 16.07 -5.71
CA CYS A 278 4.23 17.28 -6.52
C CYS A 278 4.89 18.42 -5.75
N ILE A 279 5.73 19.20 -6.44
CA ILE A 279 6.36 20.41 -5.91
C ILE A 279 6.12 21.58 -6.87
N ALA A 280 6.11 22.79 -6.34
CA ALA A 280 6.05 24.00 -7.15
C ALA A 280 7.44 24.30 -7.72
N ASP A 281 7.50 24.87 -8.93
CA ASP A 281 8.74 25.26 -9.57
C ASP A 281 9.50 26.28 -8.71
N PRO A 282 10.67 25.91 -8.16
CA PRO A 282 11.44 26.81 -7.33
C PRO A 282 12.07 27.96 -8.13
N TYR A 283 12.29 27.80 -9.44
CA TYR A 283 13.07 28.74 -10.26
C TYR A 283 12.27 29.49 -11.33
N ASP A 284 10.96 29.25 -11.43
CA ASP A 284 10.06 29.93 -12.38
C ASP A 284 10.48 29.76 -13.85
N VAL A 285 10.90 28.54 -14.22
CA VAL A 285 11.36 28.17 -15.57
C VAL A 285 10.30 27.40 -16.39
N LEU A 286 9.22 26.95 -15.75
CA LEU A 286 8.10 26.26 -16.38
C LEU A 286 6.96 27.22 -16.72
N GLU A 287 6.47 27.13 -17.96
CA GLU A 287 5.31 27.88 -18.43
C GLU A 287 3.97 27.20 -18.04
N PRO A 288 2.84 27.93 -18.01
CA PRO A 288 1.53 27.33 -17.81
C PRO A 288 1.25 26.24 -18.86
N GLY A 289 1.01 25.01 -18.39
CA GLY A 289 0.78 23.83 -19.25
C GLY A 289 1.99 22.90 -19.37
N GLU A 290 3.18 23.39 -19.00
CA GLU A 290 4.39 22.59 -18.88
C GLU A 290 4.49 21.95 -17.48
N VAL A 291 5.19 20.83 -17.38
CA VAL A 291 5.64 20.21 -16.12
C VAL A 291 7.05 19.65 -16.34
N TYR A 292 7.83 19.50 -15.27
CA TYR A 292 9.10 18.78 -15.34
C TYR A 292 9.01 17.45 -14.59
N LEU A 293 9.51 16.39 -15.22
CA LEU A 293 9.50 15.04 -14.70
C LEU A 293 10.80 14.30 -15.06
N SER A 294 11.51 13.87 -14.02
CA SER A 294 12.67 13.00 -14.13
C SER A 294 12.51 11.83 -13.16
N LEU A 295 12.74 10.61 -13.64
CA LEU A 295 12.67 9.38 -12.86
C LEU A 295 14.07 8.78 -12.79
N SER A 296 14.51 8.40 -11.60
CA SER A 296 15.80 7.73 -11.42
C SER A 296 15.69 6.24 -11.77
N GLY A 297 16.71 5.71 -12.44
CA GLY A 297 16.80 4.30 -12.82
C GLY A 297 16.06 3.94 -14.11
N ARG A 298 16.31 2.74 -14.62
CA ARG A 298 15.65 2.21 -15.82
C ARG A 298 14.20 1.81 -15.50
N TRP A 299 13.27 2.20 -16.37
CA TRP A 299 11.85 1.86 -16.23
C TRP A 299 11.50 0.57 -17.00
N GLU A 300 10.54 -0.20 -16.48
CA GLU A 300 10.22 -1.55 -16.99
C GLU A 300 9.49 -1.55 -18.34
N ASP A 301 8.95 -0.41 -18.80
CA ASP A 301 8.19 -0.34 -20.05
C ASP A 301 9.05 -0.45 -21.32
N GLY A 302 10.38 -0.41 -21.18
CA GLY A 302 11.34 -0.47 -22.28
C GLY A 302 11.28 0.70 -23.26
N ARG A 303 10.40 1.69 -23.00
CA ARG A 303 10.21 2.88 -23.82
C ARG A 303 11.00 4.06 -23.29
N PHE A 304 11.28 4.04 -21.99
CA PHE A 304 12.10 5.03 -21.31
C PHE A 304 13.42 4.39 -20.87
N ASP A 305 14.53 4.90 -21.41
CA ASP A 305 15.89 4.53 -20.99
C ASP A 305 16.27 5.08 -19.61
N GLY A 306 15.37 5.88 -19.01
CA GLY A 306 15.44 6.33 -17.64
C GLY A 306 16.42 7.48 -17.53
N GLU A 307 15.91 8.71 -17.62
CA GLU A 307 16.42 9.85 -16.85
C GLU A 307 15.54 11.09 -17.01
N THR A 308 14.96 11.38 -18.19
CA THR A 308 14.06 12.54 -18.32
C THR A 308 13.04 12.44 -19.46
N PHE A 309 11.84 12.97 -19.22
CA PHE A 309 10.80 13.11 -20.23
C PHE A 309 11.07 14.33 -21.10
N LEU A 310 11.26 14.10 -22.41
CA LEU A 310 11.53 15.14 -23.40
C LEU A 310 10.31 15.37 -24.27
N ASN A 311 9.59 16.47 -24.02
CA ASN A 311 8.46 16.88 -24.85
C ASN A 311 7.42 15.75 -24.98
N THR A 312 6.98 15.21 -23.85
CA THR A 312 6.04 14.09 -23.77
C THR A 312 4.73 14.55 -23.16
N ASP A 313 3.60 14.18 -23.76
CA ASP A 313 2.30 14.42 -23.13
C ASP A 313 2.11 13.41 -21.99
N ILE A 314 1.72 13.91 -20.82
CA ILE A 314 1.43 13.10 -19.66
C ILE A 314 0.10 13.51 -19.04
N LEU A 315 -0.53 12.60 -18.30
CA LEU A 315 -1.66 12.88 -17.44
C LEU A 315 -1.20 12.99 -16.01
N VAL A 316 -1.74 13.96 -15.29
CA VAL A 316 -1.57 14.13 -13.85
C VAL A 316 -2.94 14.15 -13.16
N GLY A 317 -3.06 13.48 -12.03
CA GLY A 317 -4.31 13.40 -11.27
C GLY A 317 -4.04 13.20 -9.79
N ARG A 318 -4.90 13.70 -8.91
CA ARG A 318 -4.74 13.52 -7.45
C ARG A 318 -5.92 12.76 -6.87
N HIS A 319 -5.64 11.84 -5.95
CA HIS A 319 -6.70 11.16 -5.20
C HIS A 319 -7.15 11.97 -3.98
N PRO A 320 -8.46 11.95 -3.63
CA PRO A 320 -9.58 11.45 -4.43
C PRO A 320 -9.91 12.41 -5.59
N ALA A 321 -10.31 11.85 -6.74
CA ALA A 321 -10.74 12.65 -7.89
C ALA A 321 -12.22 12.40 -8.19
N LEU A 322 -12.98 13.49 -8.27
CA LEU A 322 -14.43 13.45 -8.41
C LEU A 322 -14.92 14.26 -9.61
N ARG A 323 -14.15 15.27 -10.04
CA ARG A 323 -14.48 16.13 -11.18
C ARG A 323 -13.71 15.68 -12.41
N PRO A 324 -14.27 15.89 -13.63
CA PRO A 324 -13.53 15.63 -14.86
C PRO A 324 -12.18 16.38 -14.94
N CYS A 325 -12.13 17.61 -14.42
CA CYS A 325 -10.92 18.44 -14.38
C CYS A 325 -9.87 17.99 -13.35
N ASP A 326 -10.18 17.02 -12.48
CA ASP A 326 -9.23 16.52 -11.46
C ASP A 326 -8.13 15.62 -12.07
N ILE A 327 -8.23 15.31 -13.38
CA ILE A 327 -7.14 14.79 -14.21
C ILE A 327 -6.85 15.81 -15.29
N GLN A 328 -5.56 16.11 -15.50
CA GLN A 328 -5.10 17.10 -16.47
C GLN A 328 -3.99 16.53 -17.34
N LYS A 329 -4.10 16.74 -18.65
CA LYS A 329 -3.02 16.53 -19.63
C LYS A 329 -2.09 17.74 -19.61
N ARG A 330 -0.79 17.47 -19.49
CA ARG A 330 0.29 18.47 -19.46
C ARG A 330 1.47 18.00 -20.31
N ARG A 331 2.31 18.95 -20.70
CA ARG A 331 3.53 18.68 -21.48
C ARG A 331 4.71 18.53 -20.54
N ALA A 332 5.29 17.34 -20.47
CA ALA A 332 6.55 17.11 -19.77
C ALA A 332 7.70 17.66 -20.61
N VAL A 333 8.41 18.65 -20.07
CA VAL A 333 9.54 19.33 -20.73
C VAL A 333 10.80 19.20 -19.90
N TRP A 334 11.95 19.17 -20.58
CA TRP A 334 13.25 19.20 -19.92
C TRP A 334 13.70 20.63 -19.70
N LYS A 335 14.18 20.94 -18.48
CA LYS A 335 14.76 22.22 -18.11
C LYS A 335 16.10 21.97 -17.40
N PRO A 336 17.23 22.54 -17.88
CA PRO A 336 18.55 22.30 -17.29
C PRO A 336 18.65 22.73 -15.83
N GLU A 337 17.85 23.72 -15.42
CA GLU A 337 17.81 24.26 -14.07
C GLU A 337 17.30 23.22 -13.07
N LEU A 338 16.35 22.38 -13.50
CA LEU A 338 15.68 21.35 -12.69
C LEU A 338 16.39 19.98 -12.74
N ARG A 339 17.52 19.85 -13.44
CA ARG A 339 18.21 18.56 -13.68
C ARG A 339 18.60 17.76 -12.43
N HIS A 340 18.73 18.42 -11.28
CA HIS A 340 19.10 17.81 -10.01
C HIS A 340 17.88 17.23 -9.25
N ILE A 341 16.68 17.57 -9.71
CA ILE A 341 15.41 17.13 -9.15
C ILE A 341 14.99 15.85 -9.89
N SER A 342 14.75 14.79 -9.13
CA SER A 342 14.30 13.49 -9.64
C SER A 342 13.29 12.85 -8.68
N ASN A 343 12.50 11.90 -9.19
CA ASN A 343 11.48 11.17 -8.43
C ASN A 343 10.41 12.06 -7.77
N VAL A 344 10.18 13.23 -8.34
CA VAL A 344 9.10 14.16 -8.03
C VAL A 344 8.61 14.76 -9.34
N ILE A 345 7.44 15.38 -9.33
CA ILE A 345 6.95 16.16 -10.46
C ILE A 345 6.90 17.64 -10.09
N VAL A 346 7.45 18.48 -10.96
CA VAL A 346 7.51 19.93 -10.76
C VAL A 346 6.40 20.58 -11.57
N PHE A 347 5.55 21.33 -10.89
CA PHE A 347 4.46 22.10 -11.48
C PHE A 347 4.85 23.56 -11.63
N PRO A 348 4.35 24.27 -12.66
CA PRO A 348 4.63 25.67 -12.84
C PRO A 348 4.08 26.46 -11.65
N ALA A 349 4.87 27.42 -11.16
CA ALA A 349 4.46 28.37 -10.13
C ALA A 349 3.80 29.63 -10.74
N THR A 350 3.36 29.54 -12.00
CA THR A 350 2.72 30.63 -12.76
C THR A 350 1.38 30.18 -13.33
N GLY A 351 0.58 31.14 -13.79
CA GLY A 351 -0.75 30.91 -14.39
C GLY A 351 -1.91 31.27 -13.47
N GLN A 352 -3.14 31.15 -13.99
CA GLN A 352 -4.34 31.62 -13.27
C GLN A 352 -4.65 30.80 -12.01
N TYR A 353 -4.34 29.49 -12.02
CA TYR A 353 -4.52 28.56 -10.92
C TYR A 353 -3.27 27.71 -10.80
N SER A 354 -2.87 27.37 -9.57
CA SER A 354 -1.84 26.35 -9.39
C SER A 354 -2.37 25.00 -9.91
N LEU A 355 -1.50 24.19 -10.52
CA LEU A 355 -1.93 22.90 -11.03
C LEU A 355 -2.42 22.00 -9.89
N ALA A 356 -1.79 22.05 -8.71
CA ALA A 356 -2.28 21.33 -7.53
C ALA A 356 -3.72 21.71 -7.14
N GLU A 357 -4.09 23.00 -7.20
CA GLU A 357 -5.46 23.47 -6.91
C GLU A 357 -6.47 22.87 -7.90
N ILE A 358 -6.12 22.79 -9.18
CA ILE A 358 -6.98 22.16 -10.20
C ILE A 358 -7.23 20.69 -9.86
N LEU A 359 -6.19 19.97 -9.40
CA LEU A 359 -6.24 18.54 -9.06
C LEU A 359 -6.92 18.30 -7.71
N GLY A 360 -8.25 18.40 -7.67
CA GLY A 360 -9.06 18.13 -6.48
C GLY A 360 -8.90 19.15 -5.35
N GLY A 361 -8.34 20.33 -5.60
CA GLY A 361 -8.05 21.34 -4.57
C GLY A 361 -6.84 20.98 -3.71
N GLY A 362 -5.79 20.43 -4.32
CA GLY A 362 -4.55 20.07 -3.63
C GLY A 362 -3.61 21.25 -3.41
N ASP A 363 -2.51 20.96 -2.73
CA ASP A 363 -1.41 21.89 -2.46
C ASP A 363 -0.06 21.16 -2.61
N TYR A 364 1.03 21.75 -2.12
CA TYR A 364 2.37 21.19 -2.19
C TYR A 364 2.92 20.84 -0.80
N ASP A 365 2.06 20.60 0.20
CA ASP A 365 2.46 20.34 1.59
C ASP A 365 2.80 18.85 1.89
N GLY A 366 2.79 18.05 0.82
CA GLY A 366 3.06 16.61 0.81
C GLY A 366 2.14 15.81 -0.10
N ASP A 367 1.28 16.47 -0.88
CA ASP A 367 0.42 15.82 -1.85
C ASP A 367 1.23 15.00 -2.87
N CYS A 368 0.70 13.80 -3.15
CA CYS A 368 1.21 12.94 -4.20
C CYS A 368 0.22 12.87 -5.34
N VAL A 369 0.70 13.00 -6.56
CA VAL A 369 -0.10 12.91 -7.78
C VAL A 369 0.25 11.64 -8.54
N TRP A 370 -0.78 11.03 -9.11
CA TRP A 370 -0.63 10.01 -10.13
C TRP A 370 -0.21 10.65 -11.44
N VAL A 371 0.80 10.09 -12.07
CA VAL A 371 1.35 10.51 -13.35
C VAL A 371 1.28 9.34 -14.32
N CYS A 372 0.84 9.57 -15.56
CA CYS A 372 0.73 8.54 -16.58
C CYS A 372 1.16 9.04 -17.95
N TRP A 373 1.93 8.23 -18.65
CA TRP A 373 2.46 8.49 -19.99
C TRP A 373 2.14 7.36 -20.96
N ASP A 374 1.17 6.49 -20.64
CA ASP A 374 0.70 5.45 -21.57
C ASP A 374 0.07 6.09 -22.82
N PRO A 375 0.63 5.92 -24.03
CA PRO A 375 0.14 6.61 -25.22
C PRO A 375 -1.31 6.26 -25.58
N ASN A 376 -1.80 5.07 -25.23
CA ASN A 376 -3.17 4.67 -25.49
C ASN A 376 -4.14 5.42 -24.58
N ILE A 377 -3.73 5.72 -23.34
CA ILE A 377 -4.54 6.52 -22.41
C ILE A 377 -4.39 8.00 -22.73
N VAL A 378 -3.15 8.50 -22.78
CA VAL A 378 -2.86 9.93 -22.99
C VAL A 378 -3.39 10.41 -24.34
N GLY A 379 -3.23 9.63 -25.41
CA GLY A 379 -3.63 10.02 -26.76
C GLY A 379 -5.13 10.31 -26.90
N HIS A 380 -5.98 9.60 -26.17
CA HIS A 380 -7.44 9.75 -26.23
C HIS A 380 -8.00 10.77 -25.23
N PHE A 381 -7.25 11.12 -24.20
CA PHE A 381 -7.73 12.00 -23.13
C PHE A 381 -7.86 13.47 -23.60
N THR A 382 -8.97 14.12 -23.26
CA THR A 382 -9.19 15.54 -23.51
C THR A 382 -9.37 16.31 -22.20
N ASN A 383 -8.65 17.43 -22.04
CA ASN A 383 -8.78 18.28 -20.86
C ASN A 383 -10.19 18.84 -20.72
N VAL A 384 -10.64 18.92 -19.47
CA VAL A 384 -11.83 19.67 -19.08
C VAL A 384 -11.37 20.80 -18.17
N GLU A 385 -11.79 22.02 -18.52
CA GLU A 385 -11.51 23.20 -17.70
C GLU A 385 -12.24 23.13 -16.36
N PRO A 386 -11.63 23.67 -15.28
CA PRO A 386 -12.30 23.76 -13.99
C PRO A 386 -13.64 24.51 -14.09
N PRO A 387 -14.68 24.07 -13.37
CA PRO A 387 -15.97 24.75 -13.40
C PRO A 387 -15.85 26.17 -12.85
N GLN A 388 -16.35 27.16 -13.60
CA GLN A 388 -16.37 28.58 -13.22
C GLN A 388 -17.34 28.86 -12.06
N ARG A 389 -18.36 28.01 -11.88
CA ARG A 389 -19.38 28.19 -10.85
C ARG A 389 -18.84 27.84 -9.48
N THR A 390 -18.91 28.79 -8.56
CA THR A 390 -18.71 28.57 -7.13
C THR A 390 -20.03 28.30 -6.42
N TYR A 391 -20.04 27.36 -5.48
CA TYR A 391 -21.20 27.05 -4.65
C TYR A 391 -21.05 27.72 -3.28
N GLY A 392 -22.12 28.34 -2.79
CA GLY A 392 -22.17 28.88 -1.43
C GLY A 392 -22.48 27.78 -0.39
N ASP A 393 -22.04 27.96 0.84
CA ASP A 393 -22.22 26.97 1.92
C ASP A 393 -23.70 26.62 2.16
N ALA A 394 -24.59 27.61 2.09
CA ALA A 394 -26.04 27.38 2.21
C ALA A 394 -26.59 26.48 1.11
N GLU A 395 -26.08 26.60 -0.12
CA GLU A 395 -26.46 25.74 -1.24
C GLU A 395 -26.01 24.29 -0.99
N LEU A 396 -24.76 24.15 -0.51
CA LEU A 396 -24.13 22.87 -0.17
C LEU A 396 -24.63 22.26 1.14
N GLN A 397 -25.55 22.93 1.85
CA GLN A 397 -26.06 22.54 3.16
C GLN A 397 -24.96 22.45 4.25
N LEU A 398 -23.89 23.21 4.09
CA LEU A 398 -22.75 23.23 5.00
C LEU A 398 -22.93 24.29 6.10
N THR A 399 -22.34 24.01 7.25
CA THR A 399 -22.29 24.93 8.40
C THR A 399 -20.86 25.07 8.89
N HIS A 400 -20.53 26.19 9.54
CA HIS A 400 -19.20 26.46 10.09
C HIS A 400 -19.27 26.57 11.61
N ASN A 401 -18.48 25.77 12.32
CA ASN A 401 -18.57 25.63 13.77
C ASN A 401 -17.48 26.38 14.53
N GLY A 402 -16.42 26.88 13.85
CA GLY A 402 -15.28 27.52 14.50
C GLY A 402 -15.63 28.85 15.19
N ILE A 403 -15.10 29.06 16.40
CA ILE A 403 -15.18 30.31 17.16
C ILE A 403 -13.80 30.95 17.12
N VAL A 404 -13.77 32.25 16.83
CA VAL A 404 -12.52 33.02 16.85
C VAL A 404 -12.03 33.15 18.29
N VAL A 405 -10.79 32.73 18.51
CA VAL A 405 -10.15 32.77 19.83
C VAL A 405 -9.73 34.19 20.18
N THR A 406 -10.14 34.64 21.37
CA THR A 406 -9.74 35.90 21.99
C THR A 406 -8.88 35.63 23.25
N ALA A 407 -8.30 36.69 23.82
CA ALA A 407 -7.47 36.60 25.02
C ALA A 407 -8.20 36.06 26.28
N SER A 408 -9.54 36.04 26.28
CA SER A 408 -10.38 35.58 27.41
C SER A 408 -11.06 34.23 27.15
N TYR A 409 -10.62 33.48 26.15
CA TYR A 409 -11.24 32.21 25.75
C TYR A 409 -10.76 31.06 26.67
N THR A 410 -11.51 30.73 27.73
CA THR A 410 -11.03 29.80 28.76
C THR A 410 -12.00 28.73 29.29
N GLU A 411 -13.28 28.71 28.91
CA GLU A 411 -14.20 27.64 29.36
C GLU A 411 -14.76 26.84 28.18
N ASP A 412 -14.77 25.52 28.33
CA ASP A 412 -15.26 24.50 27.38
C ASP A 412 -14.49 24.23 26.07
N PHE A 413 -13.26 24.74 25.89
CA PHE A 413 -12.45 24.42 24.70
C PHE A 413 -12.37 22.91 24.42
N TRP A 414 -11.91 22.13 25.41
CA TRP A 414 -11.75 20.69 25.25
C TRP A 414 -13.08 19.99 24.97
N VAL A 415 -14.12 20.31 25.76
CA VAL A 415 -15.47 19.72 25.57
C VAL A 415 -15.97 19.99 24.16
N ARG A 416 -15.83 21.21 23.67
CA ARG A 416 -16.27 21.62 22.33
C ARG A 416 -15.45 20.96 21.22
N MET A 417 -14.12 20.90 21.37
CA MET A 417 -13.26 20.23 20.39
C MET A 417 -13.52 18.73 20.33
N PHE A 418 -13.69 18.06 21.47
CA PHE A 418 -14.06 16.65 21.50
C PHE A 418 -15.46 16.43 20.92
N THR A 419 -16.44 17.27 21.26
CA THR A 419 -17.80 17.17 20.71
C THR A 419 -17.77 17.26 19.18
N PHE A 420 -17.07 18.26 18.61
CA PHE A 420 -16.98 18.42 17.15
C PHE A 420 -16.22 17.28 16.47
N HIS A 421 -15.08 16.85 17.00
CA HIS A 421 -14.24 15.83 16.33
C HIS A 421 -14.72 14.38 16.54
N LEU A 422 -15.58 14.14 17.54
CA LEU A 422 -16.25 12.85 17.73
C LEU A 422 -17.53 12.72 16.89
N GLU A 423 -17.99 13.80 16.26
CA GLU A 423 -19.10 13.72 15.30
C GLU A 423 -18.73 12.85 14.10
N ARG A 424 -19.73 12.15 13.56
CA ARG A 424 -19.55 11.26 12.42
C ARG A 424 -19.17 12.06 11.17
N SER A 425 -18.00 11.75 10.59
CA SER A 425 -17.61 12.27 9.28
C SER A 425 -18.60 11.86 8.18
N MET A 426 -19.06 12.85 7.42
CA MET A 426 -20.00 12.66 6.29
C MET A 426 -19.30 12.46 4.94
N VAL A 427 -17.96 12.57 4.88
CA VAL A 427 -17.17 12.49 3.62
C VAL A 427 -17.51 11.23 2.84
N GLY A 428 -17.42 10.05 3.47
CA GLY A 428 -17.68 8.77 2.80
C GLY A 428 -19.11 8.65 2.26
N MET A 429 -20.11 9.18 2.98
CA MET A 429 -21.49 9.20 2.50
C MET A 429 -21.65 10.12 1.28
N CYS A 430 -21.02 11.30 1.30
CA CYS A 430 -21.03 12.23 0.17
C CYS A 430 -20.34 11.64 -1.06
N THR A 431 -19.19 10.98 -0.89
CA THR A 431 -18.47 10.31 -1.98
C THR A 431 -19.29 9.16 -2.57
N ASN A 432 -19.97 8.37 -1.75
CA ASN A 432 -20.86 7.31 -2.22
C ASN A 432 -22.07 7.86 -2.99
N LEU A 433 -22.69 8.93 -2.48
CA LEU A 433 -23.79 9.60 -3.16
C LEU A 433 -23.33 10.22 -4.48
N HIS A 434 -22.16 10.86 -4.51
CA HIS A 434 -21.54 11.35 -5.74
C HIS A 434 -21.35 10.22 -6.76
N SER A 435 -20.80 9.08 -6.32
CA SER A 435 -20.57 7.92 -7.20
C SER A 435 -21.86 7.42 -7.84
N TYR A 436 -22.94 7.34 -7.06
CA TYR A 436 -24.27 6.96 -7.55
C TYR A 436 -24.83 8.00 -8.53
N VAL A 437 -24.85 9.28 -8.15
CA VAL A 437 -25.44 10.36 -8.97
C VAL A 437 -24.73 10.47 -10.30
N SER A 438 -23.40 10.46 -10.29
CA SER A 438 -22.62 10.50 -11.52
C SER A 438 -22.85 9.27 -12.40
N GLN A 439 -23.24 8.09 -11.85
CA GLN A 439 -23.48 6.87 -12.64
C GLN A 439 -24.79 6.96 -13.39
N VAL A 440 -25.79 7.54 -12.72
CA VAL A 440 -27.11 7.72 -13.29
C VAL A 440 -27.11 8.90 -14.27
N ARG A 441 -26.60 10.06 -13.86
CA ARG A 441 -26.73 11.35 -14.57
C ARG A 441 -25.49 11.80 -15.36
N GLY A 442 -24.40 11.06 -15.27
CA GLY A 442 -23.12 11.46 -15.85
C GLY A 442 -22.29 12.34 -14.90
N LEU A 443 -20.97 12.30 -15.13
CA LEU A 443 -19.98 12.97 -14.27
C LEU A 443 -20.00 14.51 -14.40
N ARG A 444 -20.44 14.99 -15.57
CA ARG A 444 -20.57 16.42 -15.89
C ARG A 444 -21.90 17.05 -15.48
N SER A 445 -22.79 16.28 -14.84
CA SER A 445 -24.09 16.79 -14.38
C SER A 445 -23.93 17.82 -13.27
N SER A 446 -24.87 18.77 -13.17
CA SER A 446 -24.82 19.83 -12.16
C SER A 446 -24.87 19.26 -10.74
N GLU A 447 -25.56 18.13 -10.57
CA GLU A 447 -25.68 17.38 -9.33
C GLU A 447 -24.40 16.64 -8.95
N ALA A 448 -23.72 16.00 -9.91
CA ALA A 448 -22.42 15.38 -9.67
C ALA A 448 -21.39 16.46 -9.26
N LEU A 449 -21.33 17.58 -9.99
CA LEU A 449 -20.43 18.68 -9.66
C LEU A 449 -20.73 19.31 -8.29
N MET A 450 -22.00 19.45 -7.93
CA MET A 450 -22.40 19.90 -6.59
C MET A 450 -21.93 18.92 -5.51
N MET A 451 -22.15 17.62 -5.68
CA MET A 451 -21.72 16.62 -4.70
C MET A 451 -20.19 16.53 -4.60
N ALA A 452 -19.47 16.73 -5.70
CA ALA A 452 -18.01 16.86 -5.70
C ALA A 452 -17.55 18.10 -4.89
N ALA A 453 -18.25 19.23 -5.03
CA ALA A 453 -17.99 20.43 -4.23
C ALA A 453 -18.24 20.20 -2.73
N VAL A 454 -19.33 19.51 -2.35
CA VAL A 454 -19.59 19.11 -0.96
C VAL A 454 -18.44 18.27 -0.42
N ALA A 455 -18.05 17.22 -1.15
CA ALA A 455 -16.97 16.32 -0.72
C ALA A 455 -15.63 17.06 -0.56
N SER A 456 -15.28 17.94 -1.52
CA SER A 456 -14.06 18.74 -1.46
C SER A 456 -14.02 19.65 -0.23
N ARG A 457 -15.11 20.34 0.11
CA ARG A 457 -15.19 21.16 1.34
C ARG A 457 -15.04 20.33 2.61
N LEU A 458 -15.67 19.15 2.65
CA LEU A 458 -15.61 18.26 3.82
C LEU A 458 -14.25 17.58 4.03
N LEU A 459 -13.41 17.44 3.00
CA LEU A 459 -12.03 16.95 3.16
C LEU A 459 -11.19 17.87 4.05
N SER A 460 -11.56 19.15 4.14
CA SER A 460 -10.93 20.14 5.03
C SER A 460 -11.68 20.39 6.34
N ALA A 461 -12.77 19.65 6.61
CA ALA A 461 -13.68 19.89 7.74
C ALA A 461 -12.97 20.00 9.09
N HIS A 462 -12.02 19.10 9.36
CA HIS A 462 -11.27 19.04 10.62
C HIS A 462 -10.38 20.26 10.85
N LYS A 463 -9.97 20.98 9.79
CA LYS A 463 -9.18 22.22 9.90
C LYS A 463 -10.02 23.49 9.81
N SER A 464 -11.08 23.45 9.00
CA SER A 464 -11.92 24.62 8.72
C SER A 464 -13.10 24.74 9.67
N GLY A 465 -13.49 23.68 10.39
CA GLY A 465 -14.73 23.66 11.17
C GLY A 465 -16.00 23.52 10.33
N THR A 466 -15.86 23.27 9.02
CA THR A 466 -16.98 23.00 8.12
C THR A 466 -17.60 21.65 8.44
N SER A 467 -18.91 21.58 8.61
CA SER A 467 -19.64 20.32 8.79
C SER A 467 -20.86 20.25 7.88
N LEU A 468 -21.33 19.02 7.65
CA LEU A 468 -22.60 18.75 6.99
C LEU A 468 -23.55 18.12 8.00
N PRO A 469 -24.52 18.89 8.54
CA PRO A 469 -25.50 18.36 9.48
C PRO A 469 -26.30 17.21 8.89
N GLN A 470 -26.77 16.30 9.74
CA GLN A 470 -27.58 15.15 9.30
C GLN A 470 -28.83 15.56 8.52
N SER A 471 -29.46 16.67 8.92
CA SER A 471 -30.61 17.26 8.19
C SER A 471 -30.21 17.78 6.80
N GLY A 472 -29.01 18.36 6.67
CA GLY A 472 -28.43 18.78 5.39
C GLY A 472 -28.16 17.61 4.47
N MET A 473 -27.53 16.55 4.98
CA MET A 473 -27.34 15.29 4.24
C MET A 473 -28.68 14.67 3.79
N ALA A 474 -29.71 14.68 4.64
CA ALA A 474 -31.03 14.18 4.27
C ALA A 474 -31.67 15.00 3.14
N ARG A 475 -31.54 16.33 3.17
CA ARG A 475 -32.00 17.22 2.10
C ARG A 475 -31.25 16.98 0.80
N LEU A 476 -29.91 16.86 0.86
CA LEU A 476 -29.10 16.51 -0.32
C LEU A 476 -29.51 15.17 -0.89
N LYS A 477 -29.62 14.10 -0.07
CA LYS A 477 -30.11 12.80 -0.53
C LYS A 477 -31.48 12.90 -1.19
N LYS A 478 -32.43 13.62 -0.59
CA LYS A 478 -33.77 13.81 -1.16
C LYS A 478 -33.71 14.58 -2.50
N ALA A 479 -32.88 15.62 -2.61
CA ALA A 479 -32.73 16.38 -3.85
C ALA A 479 -32.06 15.55 -4.96
N MET A 480 -31.03 14.77 -4.62
CA MET A 480 -30.31 13.94 -5.57
C MET A 480 -31.11 12.72 -6.02
N LEU A 481 -31.82 12.04 -5.09
CA LEU A 481 -32.54 10.79 -5.35
C LEU A 481 -34.03 10.99 -5.72
N GLY A 482 -34.64 12.11 -5.34
CA GLY A 482 -36.07 12.41 -5.53
C GLY A 482 -36.46 12.81 -6.96
N LEU A 483 -35.50 12.87 -7.87
CA LEU A 483 -35.70 13.03 -9.30
C LEU A 483 -35.57 11.62 -9.91
N GLY A 484 -36.70 11.08 -10.37
CA GLY A 484 -37.04 9.66 -10.52
C GLY A 484 -36.07 8.73 -11.26
N HIS A 485 -36.40 7.42 -11.19
CA HIS A 485 -35.71 6.27 -11.78
C HIS A 485 -35.32 6.50 -13.25
N SER A 486 -34.17 7.12 -13.44
CA SER A 486 -33.52 7.21 -14.73
C SER A 486 -32.69 5.95 -14.86
N ALA A 487 -32.93 5.14 -15.89
CA ALA A 487 -31.94 4.13 -16.28
C ALA A 487 -30.58 4.83 -16.47
N PRO A 488 -29.44 4.16 -16.19
CA PRO A 488 -28.13 4.75 -16.44
C PRO A 488 -28.11 5.38 -17.83
N SER A 489 -27.65 6.64 -17.93
CA SER A 489 -27.61 7.40 -19.19
C SER A 489 -26.90 6.65 -20.34
N HIS A 490 -26.04 5.68 -20.02
CA HIS A 490 -25.28 4.87 -20.97
C HIS A 490 -25.22 3.40 -20.54
N GLY A 491 -25.96 2.50 -21.20
CA GLY A 491 -25.75 1.04 -21.18
C GLY A 491 -25.29 0.44 -19.83
N THR A 492 -24.34 -0.51 -19.89
CA THR A 492 -23.61 -1.00 -18.72
C THR A 492 -22.56 0.03 -18.28
N THR A 493 -22.46 0.26 -16.97
CA THR A 493 -21.46 1.18 -16.40
C THR A 493 -20.04 0.66 -16.65
N ILE A 494 -19.04 1.54 -16.66
CA ILE A 494 -17.63 1.12 -16.83
C ILE A 494 -17.17 0.12 -15.78
N THR A 495 -17.62 0.29 -14.54
CA THR A 495 -17.30 -0.61 -13.43
C THR A 495 -17.89 -2.00 -13.67
N GLU A 496 -19.17 -2.09 -14.08
CA GLU A 496 -19.82 -3.37 -14.43
C GLU A 496 -19.16 -4.03 -15.65
N PHE A 497 -18.84 -3.24 -16.68
CA PHE A 497 -18.14 -3.72 -17.86
C PHE A 497 -16.79 -4.34 -17.52
N LEU A 498 -15.98 -3.66 -16.68
CA LEU A 498 -14.68 -4.16 -16.24
C LEU A 498 -14.81 -5.38 -15.31
N HIS A 499 -15.78 -5.40 -14.41
CA HIS A 499 -16.07 -6.59 -13.60
C HIS A 499 -16.42 -7.79 -14.47
N ALA A 500 -17.26 -7.61 -15.49
CA ALA A 500 -17.63 -8.68 -16.41
C ALA A 500 -16.41 -9.19 -17.20
N ALA A 501 -15.58 -8.29 -17.72
CA ALA A 501 -14.34 -8.65 -18.42
C ALA A 501 -13.37 -9.43 -17.51
N ALA A 502 -13.12 -8.92 -16.30
CA ALA A 502 -12.24 -9.56 -15.32
C ALA A 502 -12.77 -10.93 -14.87
N THR A 503 -14.08 -11.05 -14.66
CA THR A 503 -14.71 -12.31 -14.25
C THR A 503 -14.58 -13.36 -15.34
N LYS A 504 -14.85 -12.98 -16.60
CA LYS A 504 -14.67 -13.87 -17.76
C LYS A 504 -13.22 -14.34 -17.87
N GLU A 505 -12.26 -13.43 -17.75
CA GLU A 505 -10.83 -13.76 -17.82
C GLU A 505 -10.39 -14.69 -16.69
N ARG A 506 -10.83 -14.42 -15.46
CA ARG A 506 -10.57 -15.25 -14.28
C ARG A 506 -11.05 -16.69 -14.50
N VAL A 507 -12.27 -16.86 -15.01
CA VAL A 507 -12.83 -18.19 -15.28
C VAL A 507 -11.97 -18.90 -16.32
N ALA A 508 -11.62 -18.23 -17.42
CA ALA A 508 -10.77 -18.81 -18.46
C ALA A 508 -9.41 -19.27 -17.93
N ILE A 509 -8.72 -18.44 -17.13
CA ILE A 509 -7.42 -18.76 -16.53
C ILE A 509 -7.52 -19.99 -15.62
N LEU A 510 -8.50 -20.02 -14.71
CA LEU A 510 -8.64 -21.13 -13.76
C LEU A 510 -9.06 -22.43 -14.44
N THR A 511 -9.91 -22.36 -15.46
CA THR A 511 -10.28 -23.52 -16.28
C THR A 511 -9.06 -24.07 -17.02
N ASN A 512 -8.25 -23.21 -17.64
CA ASN A 512 -7.02 -23.63 -18.32
C ASN A 512 -6.04 -24.30 -17.35
N LEU A 513 -5.77 -23.69 -16.18
CA LEU A 513 -4.91 -24.27 -15.15
C LEU A 513 -5.38 -25.68 -14.73
N PHE A 514 -6.69 -25.86 -14.52
CA PHE A 514 -7.23 -27.16 -14.14
C PHE A 514 -7.15 -28.21 -15.26
N GLN A 515 -7.42 -27.81 -16.50
CA GLN A 515 -7.29 -28.68 -17.67
C GLN A 515 -5.83 -29.12 -17.88
N ALA A 516 -4.89 -28.19 -17.81
CA ALA A 516 -3.46 -28.46 -17.94
C ALA A 516 -2.97 -29.41 -16.84
N TYR A 517 -3.35 -29.18 -15.58
CA TYR A 517 -3.03 -30.07 -14.46
C TYR A 517 -3.63 -31.47 -14.63
N SER A 518 -4.90 -31.56 -15.06
CA SER A 518 -5.59 -32.85 -15.25
C SER A 518 -5.00 -33.67 -16.41
N ALA A 519 -4.44 -33.00 -17.41
CA ALA A 519 -3.74 -33.64 -18.53
C ALA A 519 -2.31 -34.08 -18.18
N ALA A 520 -1.69 -33.49 -17.15
CA ALA A 520 -0.37 -33.86 -16.69
C ALA A 520 -0.39 -35.22 -15.96
N ARG A 521 0.71 -35.98 -16.04
CA ARG A 521 0.90 -37.20 -15.25
C ARG A 521 1.24 -36.81 -13.81
N VAL A 522 0.20 -36.61 -12.99
CA VAL A 522 0.33 -36.25 -11.58
C VAL A 522 0.50 -37.51 -10.73
N THR A 523 1.47 -37.48 -9.81
CA THR A 523 1.60 -38.49 -8.74
C THR A 523 1.16 -37.87 -7.42
N ASP A 524 0.05 -38.35 -6.85
CA ASP A 524 -0.47 -37.87 -5.56
C ASP A 524 0.23 -38.51 -4.34
N VAL A 525 1.33 -39.23 -4.58
CA VAL A 525 2.12 -39.95 -3.58
C VAL A 525 3.56 -39.47 -3.66
N ASP A 526 4.10 -39.03 -2.53
CA ASP A 526 5.52 -38.77 -2.39
C ASP A 526 6.19 -39.99 -1.75
N ASP A 527 6.89 -40.79 -2.55
CA ASP A 527 7.56 -42.01 -2.11
C ASP A 527 8.60 -41.71 -1.03
N THR A 528 9.23 -40.52 -1.04
CA THR A 528 10.20 -40.15 0.01
C THR A 528 9.54 -40.14 1.39
N LEU A 529 8.34 -39.58 1.48
CA LEU A 529 7.59 -39.49 2.73
C LEU A 529 7.00 -40.85 3.11
N LEU A 530 6.55 -41.62 2.12
CA LEU A 530 5.89 -42.90 2.34
C LEU A 530 6.86 -44.00 2.77
N ASN A 531 8.06 -44.03 2.18
CA ASN A 531 9.08 -45.05 2.46
C ASN A 531 9.45 -45.10 3.95
N VAL A 532 9.49 -43.95 4.64
CA VAL A 532 9.78 -43.89 6.08
C VAL A 532 8.80 -44.75 6.90
N TYR A 533 7.51 -44.74 6.56
CA TYR A 533 6.52 -45.58 7.24
C TYR A 533 6.53 -47.02 6.72
N GLN A 534 6.75 -47.22 5.43
CA GLN A 534 6.82 -48.56 4.84
C GLN A 534 7.98 -49.38 5.41
N ASP A 535 9.15 -48.77 5.62
CA ASP A 535 10.31 -49.43 6.24
C ASP A 535 10.00 -49.87 7.68
N LEU A 536 9.32 -49.02 8.45
CA LEU A 536 8.85 -49.35 9.80
C LEU A 536 7.81 -50.48 9.78
N SER A 537 6.88 -50.42 8.82
CA SER A 537 5.83 -51.44 8.66
C SER A 537 6.44 -52.80 8.28
N HIS A 538 7.43 -52.82 7.38
CA HIS A 538 8.11 -54.05 6.96
C HIS A 538 8.89 -54.69 8.11
N GLN A 539 9.57 -53.89 8.94
CA GLN A 539 10.18 -54.41 10.18
C GLN A 539 9.12 -54.97 11.14
N GLY A 540 7.94 -54.35 11.20
CA GLY A 540 6.80 -54.82 12.00
C GLY A 540 6.21 -56.16 11.53
N GLU A 541 6.31 -56.49 10.24
CA GLU A 541 5.87 -57.81 9.73
C GLU A 541 6.67 -58.95 10.38
N VAL A 542 7.95 -58.69 10.70
CA VAL A 542 8.87 -59.62 11.34
C VAL A 542 8.81 -59.51 12.88
N HIS A 543 8.53 -58.32 13.42
CA HIS A 543 8.49 -58.05 14.86
C HIS A 543 7.11 -57.61 15.34
N SER A 544 6.35 -58.53 15.96
CA SER A 544 5.00 -58.26 16.45
C SER A 544 4.87 -57.08 17.42
N PRO A 545 5.80 -56.83 18.38
CA PRO A 545 5.67 -55.68 19.29
C PRO A 545 5.74 -54.33 18.57
N LEU A 546 6.59 -54.23 17.54
CA LEU A 546 6.72 -53.02 16.72
C LEU A 546 5.46 -52.78 15.89
N ARG A 547 4.90 -53.83 15.27
CA ARG A 547 3.64 -53.75 14.52
C ARG A 547 2.50 -53.27 15.41
N ASP A 548 2.37 -53.81 16.60
CA ASP A 548 1.29 -53.45 17.52
C ASP A 548 1.43 -52.00 18.02
N ALA A 549 2.66 -51.53 18.23
CA ALA A 549 2.94 -50.12 18.54
C ALA A 549 2.56 -49.18 17.37
N LEU A 550 2.88 -49.55 16.12
CA LEU A 550 2.50 -48.78 14.94
C LEU A 550 0.97 -48.72 14.74
N HIS A 551 0.27 -49.83 14.99
CA HIS A 551 -1.21 -49.85 14.96
C HIS A 551 -1.81 -48.93 16.02
N ARG A 552 -1.32 -48.98 17.26
CA ARG A 552 -1.80 -48.06 18.33
C ARG A 552 -1.55 -46.59 17.99
N LEU A 553 -0.39 -46.28 17.42
CA LEU A 553 -0.09 -44.94 16.94
C LEU A 553 -1.10 -44.48 15.87
N ALA A 554 -1.35 -45.31 14.87
CA ALA A 554 -2.32 -45.03 13.81
C ALA A 554 -3.75 -44.85 14.36
N ASP A 555 -4.16 -45.68 15.31
CA ASP A 555 -5.48 -45.59 15.95
C ASP A 555 -5.65 -44.29 16.74
N ARG A 556 -4.65 -43.88 17.51
CA ARG A 556 -4.65 -42.61 18.26
C ARG A 556 -4.74 -41.40 17.32
N ILE A 557 -3.94 -41.39 16.25
CA ILE A 557 -4.00 -40.34 15.22
C ILE A 557 -5.38 -40.32 14.55
N GLY A 558 -5.92 -41.49 14.19
CA GLY A 558 -7.24 -41.63 13.59
C GLY A 558 -8.36 -41.13 14.51
N HIS A 559 -8.23 -41.35 15.82
CA HIS A 559 -9.15 -40.82 16.82
C HIS A 559 -9.12 -39.28 16.87
N ILE A 560 -7.92 -38.68 16.96
CA ILE A 560 -7.76 -37.21 16.93
C ILE A 560 -8.36 -36.61 15.66
N ARG A 561 -8.12 -37.25 14.50
CA ARG A 561 -8.70 -36.80 13.23
C ARG A 561 -10.23 -36.81 13.25
N LYS A 562 -10.84 -37.84 13.84
CA LYS A 562 -12.29 -38.00 13.88
C LYS A 562 -12.98 -37.11 14.92
N VAL A 563 -12.38 -36.95 16.10
CA VAL A 563 -13.00 -36.25 17.23
C VAL A 563 -12.71 -34.75 17.18
N ILE A 564 -11.43 -34.38 17.03
CA ILE A 564 -11.01 -32.99 17.11
C ILE A 564 -11.04 -32.36 15.72
N TRP A 565 -10.23 -32.89 14.78
CA TRP A 565 -10.08 -32.28 13.47
C TRP A 565 -11.41 -32.17 12.73
N ALA A 566 -12.21 -33.24 12.66
CA ALA A 566 -13.48 -33.22 11.91
C ALA A 566 -14.51 -32.20 12.43
N SER A 567 -14.36 -31.69 13.66
CA SER A 567 -15.28 -30.71 14.25
C SER A 567 -15.29 -29.36 13.50
N TYR A 568 -14.24 -29.06 12.72
CA TYR A 568 -14.18 -27.83 11.89
C TYR A 568 -15.33 -27.69 10.89
N ARG A 569 -15.94 -28.81 10.49
CA ARG A 569 -17.09 -28.81 9.57
C ARG A 569 -18.34 -28.17 10.18
N HIS A 570 -18.47 -28.21 11.51
CA HIS A 570 -19.61 -27.68 12.24
C HIS A 570 -19.28 -26.38 12.97
N ARG A 571 -17.98 -26.06 13.17
CA ARG A 571 -17.49 -24.85 13.82
C ARG A 571 -16.42 -24.12 12.97
N PRO A 572 -16.78 -23.63 11.76
CA PRO A 572 -15.80 -23.05 10.85
C PRO A 572 -15.15 -21.75 11.39
N GLY A 573 -15.81 -21.04 12.32
CA GLY A 573 -15.25 -19.85 12.97
C GLY A 573 -14.16 -20.13 14.00
N GLU A 574 -13.97 -21.40 14.39
CA GLU A 574 -12.98 -21.85 15.38
C GLU A 574 -11.83 -22.63 14.72
N PHE A 575 -11.61 -22.45 13.41
CA PHE A 575 -10.67 -23.28 12.65
C PHE A 575 -9.26 -23.26 13.23
N GLU A 576 -8.73 -22.09 13.61
CA GLU A 576 -7.38 -21.96 14.19
C GLU A 576 -7.26 -22.68 15.53
N ALA A 577 -8.25 -22.52 16.41
CA ALA A 577 -8.29 -23.21 17.70
C ALA A 577 -8.36 -24.74 17.53
N ILE A 578 -9.15 -25.23 16.56
CA ILE A 578 -9.25 -26.66 16.25
C ILE A 578 -7.93 -27.21 15.71
N VAL A 579 -7.23 -26.43 14.87
CA VAL A 579 -5.89 -26.79 14.36
C VAL A 579 -4.91 -26.90 15.53
N GLU A 580 -4.89 -25.91 16.42
CA GLU A 580 -4.00 -25.89 17.58
C GLU A 580 -4.27 -27.06 18.52
N GLU A 581 -5.54 -27.29 18.88
CA GLU A 581 -5.97 -28.41 19.73
C GLU A 581 -5.54 -29.76 19.13
N ALA A 582 -5.81 -29.99 17.83
CA ALA A 582 -5.45 -31.23 17.16
C ALA A 582 -3.93 -31.42 17.05
N MET A 583 -3.19 -30.33 16.80
CA MET A 583 -1.73 -30.35 16.72
C MET A 583 -1.12 -30.71 18.07
N LEU A 584 -1.57 -30.06 19.15
CA LEU A 584 -1.13 -30.36 20.51
C LEU A 584 -1.47 -31.80 20.91
N ALA A 585 -2.66 -32.29 20.54
CA ALA A 585 -3.05 -33.68 20.79
C ALA A 585 -2.13 -34.68 20.08
N ILE A 586 -1.70 -34.41 18.84
CA ILE A 586 -0.72 -35.25 18.13
C ILE A 586 0.66 -35.16 18.78
N GLN A 587 1.09 -33.96 19.16
CA GLN A 587 2.36 -33.74 19.84
C GLN A 587 2.43 -34.42 21.22
N ALA A 588 1.29 -34.58 21.90
CA ALA A 588 1.16 -35.30 23.18
C ALA A 588 1.20 -36.83 23.05
N ILE A 589 1.24 -37.39 21.83
CA ILE A 589 1.42 -38.84 21.66
C ILE A 589 2.87 -39.20 21.98
N GLU A 590 3.13 -39.71 23.17
CA GLU A 590 4.45 -40.20 23.62
C GLU A 590 4.82 -41.57 23.02
N PRO A 591 6.13 -41.86 22.85
CA PRO A 591 6.61 -43.17 22.39
C PRO A 591 6.41 -44.24 23.47
N GLU A 592 6.07 -45.46 23.06
CA GLU A 592 5.87 -46.59 23.97
C GLU A 592 7.15 -47.40 24.16
N SER A 593 7.30 -47.99 25.34
CA SER A 593 8.35 -48.98 25.64
C SER A 593 7.91 -50.37 25.17
N PHE A 594 8.70 -50.99 24.30
CA PHE A 594 8.46 -52.36 23.81
C PHE A 594 9.78 -53.03 23.39
N ASP A 595 9.75 -54.34 23.20
CA ASP A 595 10.92 -55.16 22.87
C ASP A 595 11.37 -54.97 21.41
N HIS A 596 12.03 -53.84 21.14
CA HIS A 596 12.66 -53.50 19.87
C HIS A 596 13.68 -52.35 20.04
N PRO A 597 14.83 -52.35 19.32
CA PRO A 597 15.81 -51.26 19.41
C PRO A 597 15.23 -49.87 19.10
N LEU A 598 14.27 -49.78 18.17
CA LEU A 598 13.58 -48.51 17.85
C LEU A 598 12.81 -47.91 19.02
N SER A 599 12.32 -48.72 19.96
CA SER A 599 11.65 -48.20 21.15
C SER A 599 12.60 -47.31 21.97
N GLN A 600 13.84 -47.76 22.16
CA GLN A 600 14.89 -46.98 22.85
C GLN A 600 15.24 -45.71 22.05
N VAL A 601 15.35 -45.81 20.72
CA VAL A 601 15.63 -44.65 19.85
C VAL A 601 14.50 -43.61 19.95
N TRP A 602 13.24 -44.02 19.90
CA TRP A 602 12.11 -43.11 19.97
C TRP A 602 11.96 -42.45 21.35
N MET A 603 12.27 -43.17 22.44
CA MET A 603 12.25 -42.59 23.79
C MET A 603 13.39 -41.58 24.02
N THR A 604 14.54 -41.76 23.37
CA THR A 604 15.73 -40.92 23.58
C THR A 604 15.88 -39.78 22.57
N SER A 605 15.28 -39.92 21.38
CA SER A 605 15.38 -38.93 20.30
C SER A 605 13.99 -38.40 19.91
N PRO A 606 13.61 -37.20 20.40
CA PRO A 606 12.38 -36.52 19.98
C PRO A 606 12.27 -36.34 18.47
N ARG A 607 13.41 -36.16 17.79
CA ARG A 607 13.48 -36.01 16.32
C ARG A 607 13.01 -37.27 15.60
N GLU A 608 13.55 -38.43 15.99
CA GLU A 608 13.19 -39.70 15.35
C GLU A 608 11.75 -40.11 15.67
N TRP A 609 11.27 -39.79 16.88
CA TRP A 609 9.86 -39.98 17.21
C TRP A 609 8.94 -39.06 16.40
N ASN A 610 9.29 -37.78 16.25
CA ASN A 610 8.57 -36.85 15.38
C ASN A 610 8.51 -37.36 13.94
N ARG A 611 9.62 -37.90 13.43
CA ARG A 611 9.72 -38.50 12.10
C ARG A 611 8.76 -39.68 11.93
N ALA A 612 8.75 -40.61 12.89
CA ALA A 612 7.85 -41.78 12.88
C ALA A 612 6.37 -41.36 12.94
N ARG A 613 6.01 -40.41 13.83
CA ARG A 613 4.65 -39.86 13.91
C ARG A 613 4.23 -39.20 12.59
N ALA A 614 5.08 -38.35 12.02
CA ALA A 614 4.77 -37.65 10.78
C ALA A 614 4.60 -38.62 9.61
N ALA A 615 5.46 -39.63 9.50
CA ALA A 615 5.35 -40.67 8.48
C ALA A 615 4.06 -41.47 8.64
N CYS A 616 3.66 -41.80 9.87
CA CYS A 616 2.38 -42.48 10.16
C CYS A 616 1.16 -41.61 9.78
N VAL A 617 1.17 -40.34 10.14
CA VAL A 617 0.12 -39.37 9.74
C VAL A 617 0.02 -39.30 8.22
N TYR A 618 1.15 -39.21 7.51
CA TYR A 618 1.16 -39.15 6.05
C TYR A 618 0.65 -40.46 5.43
N ALA A 619 1.17 -41.62 5.85
CA ALA A 619 0.78 -42.92 5.30
C ALA A 619 -0.74 -43.15 5.37
N HIS A 620 -1.37 -42.84 6.52
CA HIS A 620 -2.80 -43.09 6.73
C HIS A 620 -3.71 -41.92 6.32
N HIS A 621 -3.20 -40.68 6.31
CA HIS A 621 -4.01 -39.47 6.17
C HIS A 621 -3.44 -38.41 5.21
N ARG A 622 -2.60 -38.81 4.23
CA ARG A 622 -2.04 -37.92 3.19
C ARG A 622 -3.06 -37.13 2.37
N THR A 623 -4.28 -37.63 2.21
CA THR A 623 -5.31 -36.96 1.42
C THR A 623 -5.91 -35.79 2.19
N GLY A 624 -5.76 -34.57 1.67
CA GLY A 624 -6.34 -33.35 2.24
C GLY A 624 -5.39 -32.59 3.17
N LYS A 625 -5.95 -31.69 3.99
CA LYS A 625 -5.18 -30.72 4.78
C LYS A 625 -4.61 -31.26 6.09
N PHE A 626 -5.19 -32.33 6.64
CA PHE A 626 -4.88 -32.81 7.99
C PHE A 626 -3.38 -33.08 8.18
N ALA A 627 -2.76 -33.90 7.33
CA ALA A 627 -1.34 -34.23 7.48
C ALA A 627 -0.44 -32.98 7.47
N TRP A 628 -0.73 -32.02 6.59
CA TRP A 628 0.08 -30.80 6.46
C TRP A 628 -0.05 -29.87 7.66
N PHE A 629 -1.26 -29.66 8.17
CA PHE A 629 -1.46 -28.80 9.34
C PHE A 629 -0.90 -29.44 10.62
N MET A 630 -0.95 -30.76 10.74
CA MET A 630 -0.52 -31.45 11.96
C MET A 630 0.98 -31.69 12.02
N VAL A 631 1.61 -32.06 10.90
CA VAL A 631 3.01 -32.51 10.86
C VAL A 631 3.80 -31.95 9.66
N GLY A 632 3.28 -30.93 8.97
CA GLY A 632 3.87 -30.43 7.73
C GLY A 632 5.32 -29.99 7.85
N ARG A 633 5.74 -29.39 8.97
CA ARG A 633 7.16 -29.03 9.22
C ARG A 633 8.06 -30.26 9.20
N THR A 634 7.64 -31.34 9.87
CA THR A 634 8.39 -32.59 9.89
C THR A 634 8.40 -33.27 8.52
N LEU A 635 7.30 -33.20 7.76
CA LEU A 635 7.26 -33.69 6.38
C LEU A 635 8.24 -32.92 5.47
N CYS A 636 8.30 -31.59 5.62
CA CYS A 636 9.29 -30.75 4.96
C CYS A 636 10.72 -31.14 5.33
N GLN A 637 10.98 -31.42 6.60
CA GLN A 637 12.30 -31.88 7.04
C GLN A 637 12.67 -33.23 6.39
N ILE A 638 11.76 -34.22 6.43
CA ILE A 638 11.98 -35.52 5.79
C ILE A 638 12.28 -35.37 4.31
N LYS A 639 11.53 -34.50 3.61
CA LYS A 639 11.71 -34.23 2.19
C LYS A 639 13.04 -33.55 1.89
N ALA A 640 13.44 -32.56 2.69
CA ALA A 640 14.70 -31.86 2.50
C ALA A 640 15.90 -32.81 2.69
N GLU A 641 15.84 -33.67 3.71
CA GLU A 641 16.90 -34.62 4.05
C GLU A 641 17.14 -35.71 3.00
N SER A 642 16.19 -35.97 2.10
CA SER A 642 16.40 -36.91 1.00
C SER A 642 17.22 -36.33 -0.16
N GLY A 643 17.41 -35.01 -0.19
CA GLY A 643 18.25 -34.30 -1.16
C GLY A 643 19.50 -33.69 -0.52
N GLN A 644 20.07 -32.69 -1.20
CA GLN A 644 21.13 -31.85 -0.62
C GLN A 644 20.49 -30.77 0.26
N ALA A 645 20.60 -30.92 1.58
CA ALA A 645 20.03 -29.98 2.55
C ALA A 645 21.09 -29.32 3.44
N ILE A 646 20.81 -28.07 3.82
CA ILE A 646 21.55 -27.33 4.84
C ILE A 646 20.57 -27.05 5.98
N SER A 647 20.93 -27.46 7.20
CA SER A 647 20.17 -27.10 8.39
C SER A 647 20.54 -25.68 8.82
N MET A 648 19.54 -24.82 8.95
CA MET A 648 19.71 -23.42 9.34
C MET A 648 18.81 -23.11 10.53
N ARG A 649 19.28 -22.23 11.42
CA ARG A 649 18.42 -21.69 12.48
C ARG A 649 17.36 -20.77 11.89
N ALA A 650 16.20 -20.76 12.52
CA ALA A 650 15.03 -19.95 12.15
C ALA A 650 15.35 -18.46 11.98
N ASP A 651 16.06 -17.88 12.95
CA ASP A 651 16.52 -16.48 12.95
C ASP A 651 17.43 -16.17 11.76
N THR A 652 18.33 -17.10 11.44
CA THR A 652 19.27 -16.99 10.33
C THR A 652 18.53 -17.08 9.01
N LEU A 653 17.61 -18.03 8.86
CA LEU A 653 16.79 -18.20 7.65
C LEU A 653 15.89 -16.99 7.39
N ALA A 654 15.36 -16.35 8.44
CA ALA A 654 14.57 -15.12 8.33
C ALA A 654 15.34 -13.94 7.71
N CYS A 655 16.67 -13.93 7.80
CA CYS A 655 17.51 -12.92 7.17
C CYS A 655 17.71 -13.14 5.66
N PHE A 656 17.38 -14.32 5.11
CA PHE A 656 17.56 -14.60 3.69
C PHE A 656 16.34 -14.19 2.87
N LYS A 657 16.58 -13.62 1.70
CA LYS A 657 15.56 -13.35 0.67
C LYS A 657 15.93 -14.08 -0.61
N PHE A 658 14.92 -14.60 -1.29
CA PHE A 658 15.11 -15.20 -2.61
C PHE A 658 15.68 -14.15 -3.58
N SER A 659 16.84 -14.44 -4.18
CA SER A 659 17.51 -13.50 -5.08
C SER A 659 17.07 -13.73 -6.52
N GLN A 660 16.10 -12.94 -7.00
CA GLN A 660 15.65 -12.97 -8.40
C GLN A 660 16.80 -12.72 -9.38
N ASN A 661 17.74 -11.83 -9.02
CA ASN A 661 18.92 -11.53 -9.85
C ASN A 661 19.86 -12.73 -10.01
N ARG A 662 20.13 -13.47 -8.93
CA ARG A 662 20.95 -14.70 -9.03
C ARG A 662 20.21 -15.78 -9.79
N PHE A 663 18.91 -15.93 -9.57
CA PHE A 663 18.09 -16.92 -10.29
C PHE A 663 18.06 -16.65 -11.80
N SER A 664 17.85 -15.39 -12.20
CA SER A 664 17.85 -15.01 -13.63
C SER A 664 19.22 -15.24 -14.27
N ARG A 665 20.32 -15.01 -13.55
CA ARG A 665 21.67 -15.33 -14.03
C ARG A 665 21.91 -16.82 -14.19
N PHE A 666 21.38 -17.62 -13.27
CA PHE A 666 21.45 -19.08 -13.34
C PHE A 666 20.72 -19.61 -14.59
N LEU A 667 19.49 -19.15 -14.84
CA LEU A 667 18.72 -19.53 -16.02
C LEU A 667 19.36 -19.10 -17.35
N ASN A 668 20.20 -18.07 -17.36
CA ASN A 668 20.92 -17.62 -18.55
C ASN A 668 22.27 -18.34 -18.77
N GLN A 669 22.68 -19.19 -17.82
CA GLN A 669 23.92 -19.98 -17.89
C GLN A 669 23.68 -21.45 -18.26
N GLU A 670 22.44 -21.94 -18.07
CA GLU A 670 21.92 -23.19 -18.65
C GLU A 670 21.31 -22.93 -20.04
#